data_AF-A0A9P4PR59-F1
#
_entry.id   AF-A0A9P4PR59-F1
#
_cell.length_a   1.000
_cell.length_b   1.000
_cell.length_c   1.000
_cell.angle_alpha   90.00
_cell.angle_beta   90.00
_cell.angle_gamma   90.00
#
_symmetry.space_group_name_H-M   'P 1'
#
loop_
_entity.id
_entity.type
_entity.pdbx_description
1 polymer ?
#
loop_
_entity_poly.entity_id
_entity_poly.type
_entity_poly.pdbx_seq_one_letter_code
_entity_poly.pdbx_strand_id
1 'polypeptide(L)'
;MATYDVSHRLYLYRIEAVWTIPQQLDRTHLKVYEKPELQVTEIMTEDNCHPAMIDSSGLPGGSESKVPVSAQLTHLDFLPITPEEGDGSVPTIQAIFVTPPNIVTVDQTHPQSSPSSIVAKWEVHQTEQNQLHASLDKVTSKKKSVGSVPARTIWQLRRQADTMTQMNQVILSCIPLWYSMILAFCYSDGTVELKKRKTQETITPDYNTEAVSSMAQAGFTFPTLDSSLNVALSPNHCIAACMQQDGKIKLHPTQYNYGSLAIDDKDQSQSASAALAALVLQHTTAANQYFCSDDIFSVMGPLSEEHKRDFIILMFQALNVKIDCGIVDDGNNQNHLILLGRSPFFVKTLSALHLLGLQGSVDRSLTSKMAWMVLNIKYVTQIITTIARMHGNIDKNAVRAEVVPQIAGICRWIMHFMVFLIDEMIQIGQEFQRMPASSITPQLLQEKFAAMNKPALLLLLSSFPRMMMKLWASPIQWVQRTAYGYIQNSNASPEMRKLYFPLHQALTEVPLDWRHFEALISEAQHLVRSCYKQANASADDRDAVERELLLGRIPPILFPAARRLVTDTLFAEPPSQGAQGTCLADKVDMAKILFFDSTWLGLTTSKRAAHWFDSHVVDVCQKMVIRGTGAHTHSLVGRSDSIQSGALAEDPKRKRQVRKCVRCGAYMEDVMLGLPGYAQAHVSWLMGVAKHCVCGNSWMLAPETKK
;
A
#
# COMPACT_ATOMS: atom_id res chain seq x y z
N MET A 1 2.06 3.57 31.53
CA MET A 1 1.42 4.89 31.29
C MET A 1 1.97 5.87 32.30
N ALA A 2 2.13 7.15 31.93
CA ALA A 2 2.53 8.19 32.86
C ALA A 2 1.47 9.31 32.89
N THR A 3 1.27 9.95 34.05
CA THR A 3 0.42 11.14 34.18
C THR A 3 1.12 12.20 35.02
N TYR A 4 0.72 13.46 34.85
CA TYR A 4 1.28 14.60 35.57
C TYR A 4 0.15 15.43 36.18
N ASP A 5 0.29 15.83 37.44
CA ASP A 5 -0.72 16.63 38.14
C ASP A 5 -0.32 18.10 38.34
N VAL A 6 -1.29 18.90 38.77
CA VAL A 6 -1.11 20.34 39.07
C VAL A 6 -0.18 20.60 40.27
N SER A 7 0.15 19.58 41.06
CA SER A 7 1.12 19.66 42.16
C SER A 7 2.54 19.31 41.70
N HIS A 8 2.77 19.23 40.38
CA HIS A 8 4.04 18.91 39.76
C HIS A 8 4.54 17.50 40.10
N ARG A 9 3.62 16.54 40.28
CA ARG A 9 3.94 15.14 40.54
C ARG A 9 3.75 14.30 39.29
N LEU A 10 4.68 13.36 39.09
CA LEU A 10 4.65 12.41 38.00
C LEU A 10 4.27 11.03 38.52
N TYR A 11 3.21 10.45 37.97
CA TYR A 11 2.71 9.12 38.34
C TYR A 11 3.01 8.13 37.24
N LEU A 12 3.48 6.95 37.62
CA LEU A 12 3.71 5.82 36.73
C LEU A 12 2.68 4.72 37.02
N TYR A 13 1.93 4.32 35.99
CA TYR A 13 0.92 3.26 36.08
C TYR A 13 1.28 2.06 35.20
N ARG A 14 1.05 0.85 35.73
CA ARG A 14 0.99 -0.40 34.98
C ARG A 14 -0.43 -0.62 34.48
N ILE A 15 -0.57 -1.00 33.23
CA ILE A 15 -1.85 -1.42 32.66
C ILE A 15 -1.69 -2.85 32.18
N GLU A 16 -2.46 -3.77 32.74
CA GLU A 16 -2.42 -5.20 32.41
C GLU A 16 -3.78 -5.64 31.88
N ALA A 17 -3.79 -6.29 30.72
CA ALA A 17 -4.99 -6.92 30.18
C ALA A 17 -5.04 -8.37 30.68
N VAL A 18 -5.93 -8.63 31.64
CA VAL A 18 -6.17 -9.97 32.18
C VAL A 18 -7.26 -10.63 31.34
N TRP A 19 -6.88 -11.69 30.63
CA TRP A 19 -7.81 -12.43 29.79
C TRP A 19 -7.75 -13.93 30.08
N THR A 20 -8.76 -14.44 30.75
CA THR A 20 -8.86 -15.85 31.15
C THR A 20 -9.49 -16.65 30.02
N ILE A 21 -8.66 -17.27 29.16
CA ILE A 21 -9.14 -18.20 28.13
C ILE A 21 -9.06 -19.63 28.68
N PRO A 22 -10.19 -20.37 28.81
CA PRO A 22 -10.17 -21.76 29.24
C PRO A 22 -9.36 -22.64 28.27
N GLN A 23 -8.50 -23.51 28.80
CA GLN A 23 -7.55 -24.32 28.02
C GLN A 23 -8.18 -25.53 27.27
N GLN A 24 -9.46 -25.86 27.51
CA GLN A 24 -10.14 -26.97 26.82
C GLN A 24 -11.27 -26.47 25.90
N LEU A 25 -11.09 -26.68 24.59
CA LEU A 25 -12.11 -26.47 23.57
C LEU A 25 -13.08 -27.67 23.54
N ASP A 26 -14.22 -27.55 24.21
CA ASP A 26 -15.36 -28.43 23.94
C ASP A 26 -16.12 -27.94 22.70
N ARG A 27 -16.21 -28.79 21.68
CA ARG A 27 -16.62 -28.44 20.29
C ARG A 27 -18.11 -28.14 20.09
N THR A 28 -18.93 -28.13 21.13
CA THR A 28 -20.39 -28.19 20.98
C THR A 28 -21.15 -26.90 21.29
N HIS A 29 -20.50 -25.86 21.84
CA HIS A 29 -21.17 -24.57 22.07
C HIS A 29 -20.25 -23.38 21.73
N LEU A 30 -20.73 -22.50 20.84
CA LEU A 30 -20.18 -21.15 20.67
C LEU A 30 -20.38 -20.38 21.99
N LYS A 31 -19.44 -20.49 22.93
CA LYS A 31 -19.47 -19.72 24.17
C LYS A 31 -18.91 -18.32 23.93
N VAL A 32 -19.66 -17.33 24.40
CA VAL A 32 -19.21 -15.94 24.54
C VAL A 32 -18.01 -15.95 25.49
N TYR A 33 -16.82 -15.59 24.98
CA TYR A 33 -15.64 -15.41 25.81
C TYR A 33 -15.89 -14.29 26.82
N GLU A 34 -15.41 -14.47 28.05
CA GLU A 34 -15.35 -13.34 28.98
C GLU A 34 -14.50 -12.23 28.36
N LYS A 35 -15.01 -11.00 28.48
CA LYS A 35 -14.31 -9.82 27.97
C LYS A 35 -13.03 -9.65 28.78
N PRO A 36 -11.90 -9.31 28.13
CA PRO A 36 -10.67 -9.01 28.86
C PRO A 36 -10.90 -7.85 29.84
N GLU A 37 -10.36 -7.97 31.05
CA GLU A 37 -10.37 -6.91 32.06
C GLU A 37 -9.05 -6.13 31.99
N LEU A 38 -9.12 -4.80 32.06
CA LEU A 38 -7.95 -3.94 32.16
C LEU A 38 -7.74 -3.56 33.63
N GLN A 39 -6.66 -4.06 34.22
CA GLN A 39 -6.23 -3.69 35.56
C GLN A 39 -5.21 -2.56 35.46
N VAL A 40 -5.45 -1.48 36.20
CA VAL A 40 -4.56 -0.31 36.27
C VAL A 40 -4.02 -0.19 37.69
N THR A 41 -2.70 -0.26 37.83
CA THR A 41 -2.03 -0.25 39.14
C THR A 41 -1.00 0.88 39.16
N GLU A 42 -1.08 1.75 40.16
CA GLU A 42 -0.04 2.75 40.41
C GLU A 42 1.24 2.04 40.87
N ILE A 43 2.35 2.34 40.21
CA ILE A 43 3.64 1.75 40.48
C ILE A 43 4.50 2.70 41.33
N MET A 44 4.51 3.98 40.98
CA MET A 44 5.41 4.98 41.55
C MET A 44 4.85 6.39 41.36
N THR A 45 5.16 7.25 42.32
CA THR A 45 4.94 8.70 42.25
C THR A 45 6.27 9.41 42.52
N GLU A 46 6.62 10.38 41.67
CA GLU A 46 7.81 11.23 41.82
C GLU A 46 7.38 12.69 41.99
N ASP A 47 7.87 13.32 43.05
CA ASP A 47 7.54 14.71 43.40
C ASP A 47 8.50 15.71 42.74
N ASN A 48 8.13 17.00 42.77
CA ASN A 48 8.98 18.11 42.31
C ASN A 48 9.45 17.98 40.85
N CYS A 49 8.61 17.41 39.98
CA CYS A 49 8.90 17.21 38.56
C CYS A 49 8.69 18.48 37.72
N HIS A 50 9.06 19.65 38.23
CA HIS A 50 9.06 20.91 37.49
C HIS A 50 10.41 21.13 36.79
N PRO A 51 10.43 21.88 35.66
CA PRO A 51 11.68 22.26 35.00
C PRO A 51 12.49 23.22 35.89
N ALA A 52 13.80 23.02 35.97
CA ALA A 52 14.67 23.83 36.81
C ALA A 52 15.94 24.24 36.07
N MET A 53 16.38 25.49 36.27
CA MET A 53 17.63 26.03 35.75
C MET A 53 18.72 25.95 36.81
N ILE A 54 19.94 25.62 36.41
CA ILE A 54 21.11 25.70 37.28
C ILE A 54 21.52 27.18 37.33
N ASP A 55 21.44 27.76 38.53
CA ASP A 55 21.93 29.11 38.75
C ASP A 55 23.46 29.11 38.87
N SER A 56 24.15 29.59 37.84
CA SER A 56 25.61 29.74 37.81
C SER A 56 26.11 31.04 38.47
N SER A 57 25.23 31.81 39.13
CA SER A 57 25.60 33.05 39.83
C SER A 57 26.21 32.84 41.24
N GLY A 58 26.34 31.58 41.69
CA GLY A 58 26.85 31.23 43.01
C GLY A 58 28.38 31.14 43.11
N LEU A 59 28.96 31.83 44.09
CA LEU A 59 30.35 31.75 44.55
C LEU A 59 30.90 30.30 44.59
N PRO A 60 32.21 30.09 44.33
CA PRO A 60 32.81 28.75 44.34
C PRO A 60 32.70 28.14 45.74
N GLY A 61 31.84 27.12 45.90
CA GLY A 61 31.62 26.39 47.16
C GLY A 61 30.17 26.26 47.62
N GLY A 62 29.19 26.86 46.93
CA GLY A 62 27.77 26.68 47.23
C GLY A 62 27.15 25.46 46.54
N SER A 63 26.28 24.72 47.25
CA SER A 63 25.35 23.73 46.69
C SER A 63 24.64 24.29 45.45
N GLU A 64 24.62 23.56 44.34
CA GLU A 64 23.88 23.93 43.11
C GLU A 64 22.43 24.31 43.47
N SER A 65 22.12 25.60 43.42
CA SER A 65 20.75 26.09 43.64
C SER A 65 19.97 25.95 42.35
N LYS A 66 19.00 25.03 42.33
CA LYS A 66 18.08 24.85 41.21
C LYS A 66 16.93 25.83 41.34
N VAL A 67 16.85 26.80 40.45
CA VAL A 67 15.75 27.78 40.44
C VAL A 67 14.61 27.23 39.59
N PRO A 68 13.37 27.12 40.11
CA PRO A 68 12.23 26.64 39.36
C PRO A 68 11.92 27.60 38.20
N VAL A 69 11.73 27.06 37.00
CA VAL A 69 11.31 27.84 35.83
C VAL A 69 9.79 27.87 35.76
N SER A 70 9.23 29.07 35.59
CA SER A 70 7.79 29.24 35.35
C SER A 70 7.41 28.77 33.94
N ALA A 71 7.22 27.46 33.76
CA ALA A 71 6.81 26.83 32.51
C ALA A 71 5.67 25.83 32.73
N GLN A 72 4.82 25.67 31.73
CA GLN A 72 3.63 24.81 31.78
C GLN A 72 3.82 23.55 30.93
N LEU A 73 3.34 22.41 31.43
CA LEU A 73 3.37 21.16 30.69
C LEU A 73 2.44 21.24 29.47
N THR A 74 2.97 20.93 28.29
CA THR A 74 2.21 20.89 27.03
C THR A 74 2.10 19.49 26.46
N HIS A 75 3.14 18.66 26.62
CA HIS A 75 3.19 17.30 26.11
C HIS A 75 3.76 16.36 27.18
N LEU A 76 3.20 15.16 27.28
CA LEU A 76 3.68 14.09 28.14
C LEU A 76 3.58 12.76 27.39
N ASP A 77 4.73 12.18 27.08
CA ASP A 77 4.85 10.95 26.32
C ASP A 77 5.54 9.84 27.13
N PHE A 78 5.09 8.60 26.93
CA PHE A 78 5.78 7.41 27.43
C PHE A 78 6.43 6.68 26.27
N LEU A 79 7.75 6.78 26.17
CA LEU A 79 8.55 6.18 25.10
C LEU A 79 8.97 4.74 25.51
N PRO A 80 8.58 3.69 24.76
CA PRO A 80 8.90 2.30 25.08
C PRO A 80 10.39 1.97 24.85
N ILE A 81 10.84 0.75 25.14
CA ILE A 81 12.16 0.27 24.71
C ILE A 81 12.19 0.19 23.17
N THR A 82 13.27 0.65 22.55
CA THR A 82 13.50 0.55 21.11
C THR A 82 13.79 -0.90 20.73
N PRO A 83 13.43 -1.36 19.51
CA PRO A 83 13.66 -2.74 19.10
C PRO A 83 15.13 -3.06 18.76
N GLU A 84 16.01 -2.05 18.75
CA GLU A 84 17.42 -2.22 18.37
C GLU A 84 18.22 -2.87 19.51
N GLU A 85 18.67 -4.11 19.28
CA GLU A 85 19.47 -4.87 20.24
C GLU A 85 20.78 -4.11 20.54
N GLY A 86 21.09 -3.92 21.83
CA GLY A 86 22.31 -3.24 22.24
C GLY A 86 22.28 -1.71 22.17
N ASP A 87 21.18 -1.09 21.72
CA ASP A 87 21.01 0.37 21.82
C ASP A 87 20.86 0.83 23.29
N GLY A 88 20.60 -0.10 24.22
CA GLY A 88 20.54 0.22 25.66
C GLY A 88 19.42 1.18 26.02
N SER A 89 18.40 1.29 25.16
CA SER A 89 17.23 2.12 25.42
C SER A 89 16.42 1.52 26.56
N VAL A 90 15.93 2.39 27.43
CA VAL A 90 15.06 2.06 28.56
C VAL A 90 13.72 2.78 28.37
N PRO A 91 12.62 2.30 28.99
CA PRO A 91 11.37 3.04 28.94
C PRO A 91 11.61 4.45 29.52
N THR A 92 11.12 5.48 28.85
CA THR A 92 11.41 6.88 29.20
C THR A 92 10.11 7.68 29.23
N ILE A 93 9.90 8.42 30.31
CA ILE A 93 8.87 9.45 30.35
C ILE A 93 9.49 10.74 29.83
N GLN A 94 8.87 11.35 28.82
CA GLN A 94 9.28 12.63 28.26
C GLN A 94 8.20 13.67 28.52
N ALA A 95 8.58 14.79 29.12
CA ALA A 95 7.71 15.94 29.35
C ALA A 95 8.26 17.16 28.61
N ILE A 96 7.37 17.92 27.97
CA ILE A 96 7.70 19.17 27.30
C ILE A 96 6.99 20.31 28.00
N PHE A 97 7.78 21.19 28.61
CA PHE A 97 7.30 22.39 29.27
C PHE A 97 7.53 23.60 28.39
N VAL A 98 6.61 24.56 28.38
CA VAL A 98 6.69 25.80 27.59
C VAL A 98 6.60 26.99 28.52
N THR A 99 7.50 27.97 28.35
CA THR A 99 7.40 29.25 29.07
C THR A 99 6.26 30.09 28.47
N PRO A 100 5.37 30.67 29.29
CA PRO A 100 4.25 31.45 28.77
C PRO A 100 4.74 32.63 27.93
N PRO A 101 4.17 32.88 26.73
CA PRO A 101 4.54 34.04 25.92
C PRO A 101 4.10 35.37 26.56
N ASN A 102 3.12 35.35 27.47
CA ASN A 102 2.58 36.52 28.15
C ASN A 102 2.92 36.46 29.65
N ILE A 103 4.17 36.75 30.02
CA ILE A 103 4.50 37.02 31.42
C ILE A 103 4.09 38.48 31.69
N VAL A 104 3.11 38.68 32.57
CA VAL A 104 2.83 40.00 33.15
C VAL A 104 4.03 40.36 34.02
N THR A 105 4.91 41.23 33.52
CA THR A 105 6.04 41.76 34.28
C THR A 105 5.51 42.60 35.44
N VAL A 106 5.66 42.09 36.66
CA VAL A 106 5.40 42.84 37.90
C VAL A 106 6.61 43.71 38.27
N ASP A 107 7.79 43.41 37.73
CA ASP A 107 9.05 44.11 38.01
C ASP A 107 9.74 44.55 36.70
N GLN A 108 10.07 45.83 36.59
CA GLN A 108 10.69 46.45 35.40
C GLN A 108 12.20 46.16 35.28
N THR A 109 12.79 45.50 36.28
CA THR A 109 14.24 45.26 36.36
C THR A 109 14.70 43.94 35.73
N HIS A 110 13.79 43.03 35.40
CA HIS A 110 14.12 41.75 34.74
C HIS A 110 13.75 41.79 33.25
N PRO A 111 14.70 41.58 32.32
CA PRO A 111 14.39 41.49 30.89
C PRO A 111 13.43 40.32 30.64
N GLN A 112 12.44 40.54 29.78
CA GLN A 112 11.46 39.51 29.43
C GLN A 112 12.17 38.27 28.88
N SER A 113 11.97 37.11 29.51
CA SER A 113 12.47 35.84 28.99
C SER A 113 11.69 35.49 27.73
N SER A 114 12.38 35.39 26.61
CA SER A 114 11.80 34.91 25.37
C SER A 114 11.14 33.53 25.54
N PRO A 115 10.01 33.28 24.86
CA PRO A 115 9.34 31.98 24.89
C PRO A 115 10.29 30.88 24.40
N SER A 116 10.33 29.78 25.15
CA SER A 116 11.16 28.61 24.88
C SER A 116 10.50 27.34 25.43
N SER A 117 11.02 26.19 25.04
CA SER A 117 10.58 24.88 25.53
C SER A 117 11.69 24.17 26.28
N ILE A 118 11.30 23.39 27.27
CA ILE A 118 12.18 22.61 28.13
C ILE A 118 11.73 21.16 28.04
N VAL A 119 12.61 20.29 27.55
CA VAL A 119 12.39 18.85 27.47
C VAL A 119 13.01 18.20 28.69
N ALA A 120 12.17 17.66 29.58
CA ALA A 120 12.59 16.90 30.75
C ALA A 120 12.32 15.41 30.53
N LYS A 121 13.21 14.55 31.04
CA LYS A 121 13.11 13.10 30.84
C LYS A 121 13.37 12.32 32.12
N TRP A 122 12.64 11.23 32.30
CA TRP A 122 12.85 10.25 33.38
C TRP A 122 12.96 8.87 32.77
N GLU A 123 14.11 8.23 32.97
CA GLU A 123 14.28 6.83 32.63
C GLU A 123 13.65 5.94 33.69
N VAL A 124 12.92 4.92 33.25
CA VAL A 124 12.21 3.98 34.10
C VAL A 124 13.11 2.75 34.28
N HIS A 125 13.69 2.60 35.46
CA HIS A 125 14.58 1.50 35.81
C HIS A 125 13.90 0.51 36.73
N GLN A 126 14.10 -0.77 36.47
CA GLN A 126 13.67 -1.85 37.36
C GLN A 126 14.88 -2.30 38.17
N THR A 127 14.82 -2.16 39.49
CA THR A 127 15.93 -2.52 40.39
C THR A 127 15.44 -3.47 41.48
N GLU A 128 16.33 -4.32 41.96
CA GLU A 128 16.06 -5.12 43.16
C GLU A 128 16.59 -4.37 44.39
N GLN A 129 15.69 -4.01 45.30
CA GLN A 129 16.08 -3.34 46.54
C GLN A 129 15.58 -4.13 47.76
N ASN A 130 16.47 -4.26 48.74
CA ASN A 130 16.11 -4.76 50.05
C ASN A 130 15.23 -3.73 50.76
N GLN A 131 14.07 -4.15 51.26
CA GLN A 131 13.08 -3.25 51.88
C GLN A 131 13.57 -2.60 53.18
N LEU A 132 14.64 -3.14 53.77
CA LEU A 132 15.21 -2.66 55.02
C LEU A 132 16.49 -1.88 54.74
N HIS A 133 16.60 -0.69 55.33
CA HIS A 133 17.79 0.13 55.23
C HIS A 133 18.98 -0.55 55.93
N ALA A 134 20.19 -0.45 55.37
CA ALA A 134 21.40 -1.07 55.92
C ALA A 134 21.73 -0.59 57.35
N SER A 135 21.22 0.57 57.78
CA SER A 135 21.34 1.04 59.17
C SER A 135 20.63 0.14 60.18
N LEU A 136 19.61 -0.62 59.78
CA LEU A 136 18.92 -1.58 60.65
C LEU A 136 19.80 -2.76 61.02
N ASP A 137 20.90 -2.99 60.27
CA ASP A 137 21.90 -3.96 60.69
C ASP A 137 22.69 -3.51 61.93
N LYS A 138 22.62 -2.23 62.30
CA LYS A 138 23.28 -1.67 63.49
C LYS A 138 22.43 -1.83 64.76
N VAL A 139 21.20 -2.34 64.64
CA VAL A 139 20.31 -2.58 65.80
C VAL A 139 20.68 -3.91 66.45
N THR A 140 21.14 -3.85 67.71
CA THR A 140 21.67 -5.01 68.46
C THR A 140 20.62 -6.07 68.80
N SER A 141 19.33 -5.74 68.75
CA SER A 141 18.22 -6.65 69.06
C SER A 141 17.70 -7.46 67.86
N LYS A 142 18.29 -7.33 66.67
CA LYS A 142 17.82 -8.02 65.47
C LYS A 142 18.15 -9.52 65.51
N LYS A 143 17.18 -10.39 65.18
CA LYS A 143 17.37 -11.85 65.09
C LYS A 143 17.93 -12.33 63.74
N LYS A 144 17.86 -11.50 62.70
CA LYS A 144 18.33 -11.81 61.35
C LYS A 144 18.95 -10.56 60.69
N SER A 145 19.91 -10.77 59.79
CA SER A 145 20.52 -9.69 58.99
C SER A 145 19.51 -9.11 58.00
N VAL A 146 19.61 -7.82 57.70
CA VAL A 146 18.84 -7.14 56.64
C VAL A 146 19.00 -7.85 55.29
N GLY A 147 20.20 -8.37 55.00
CA GLY A 147 20.47 -9.14 53.78
C GLY A 147 19.77 -10.51 53.69
N SER A 148 19.06 -10.94 54.74
CA SER A 148 18.24 -12.17 54.72
C SER A 148 16.79 -11.94 54.30
N VAL A 149 16.36 -10.68 54.14
CA VAL A 149 15.05 -10.33 53.58
C VAL A 149 15.16 -10.37 52.05
N PRO A 150 14.31 -11.13 51.34
CA PRO A 150 14.34 -11.17 49.88
C PRO A 150 14.16 -9.77 49.30
N ALA A 151 15.03 -9.40 48.36
CA ALA A 151 14.89 -8.17 47.61
C ALA A 151 13.55 -8.18 46.86
N ARG A 152 12.89 -7.02 46.79
CA ARG A 152 11.73 -6.85 45.92
C ARG A 152 12.14 -6.02 44.72
N THR A 153 11.57 -6.39 43.58
CA THR A 153 11.57 -5.53 42.41
C THR A 153 10.85 -4.23 42.75
N ILE A 154 11.55 -3.12 42.58
CA ILE A 154 10.99 -1.79 42.63
C ILE A 154 11.27 -1.09 41.31
N TRP A 155 10.40 -0.14 40.97
CA TRP A 155 10.62 0.76 39.85
C TRP A 155 11.25 2.04 40.39
N GLN A 156 12.17 2.63 39.65
CA GLN A 156 12.83 3.89 39.98
C GLN A 156 12.81 4.81 38.76
N LEU A 157 12.48 6.08 38.98
CA LEU A 157 12.55 7.11 37.96
C LEU A 157 13.87 7.87 38.07
N ARG A 158 14.71 7.79 37.04
CA ARG A 158 15.99 8.50 36.98
C ARG A 158 15.86 9.70 36.04
N ARG A 159 15.80 10.91 36.62
CA ARG A 159 15.75 12.17 35.85
C ARG A 159 17.06 12.38 35.10
N GLN A 160 16.95 12.72 33.81
CA GLN A 160 18.05 13.11 32.94
C GLN A 160 18.18 14.64 32.89
N ALA A 161 19.28 15.14 32.31
CA ALA A 161 19.47 16.58 32.14
C ALA A 161 18.37 17.18 31.25
N ASP A 162 17.78 18.29 31.70
CA ASP A 162 16.78 19.03 30.94
C ASP A 162 17.46 19.69 29.72
N THR A 163 16.81 19.65 28.56
CA THR A 163 17.28 20.32 27.34
C THR A 163 16.38 21.49 27.01
N MET A 164 16.95 22.68 26.86
CA MET A 164 16.21 23.89 26.46
C MET A 164 16.36 24.17 24.97
N THR A 165 15.29 24.63 24.35
CA THR A 165 15.31 25.10 22.95
C THR A 165 15.92 26.50 22.85
N GLN A 166 16.21 26.91 21.61
CA GLN A 166 16.74 28.24 21.34
C GLN A 166 15.71 29.35 21.67
N MET A 167 16.20 30.58 21.79
CA MET A 167 15.39 31.76 22.08
C MET A 167 14.29 31.94 21.02
N ASN A 168 13.03 32.12 21.44
CA ASN A 168 11.83 32.25 20.59
C ASN A 168 11.43 30.97 19.81
N GLN A 169 11.95 29.82 20.20
CA GLN A 169 11.63 28.54 19.57
C GLN A 169 10.80 27.67 20.52
N VAL A 170 9.50 27.52 20.27
CA VAL A 170 8.59 26.70 21.07
C VAL A 170 8.26 25.40 20.34
N ILE A 171 8.33 24.26 21.03
CA ILE A 171 7.90 22.97 20.49
C ILE A 171 6.37 22.95 20.43
N LEU A 172 5.83 22.85 19.23
CA LEU A 172 4.39 22.73 18.97
C LEU A 172 3.92 21.27 18.96
N SER A 173 4.79 20.36 18.54
CA SER A 173 4.49 18.94 18.42
C SER A 173 5.77 18.11 18.53
N CYS A 174 5.67 16.96 19.19
CA CYS A 174 6.70 15.94 19.26
C CYS A 174 6.12 14.61 18.81
N ILE A 175 6.68 14.02 17.75
CA ILE A 175 6.14 12.80 17.13
C ILE A 175 7.21 11.70 17.18
N PRO A 176 6.99 10.59 17.92
CA PRO A 176 7.91 9.46 17.92
C PRO A 176 7.80 8.67 16.62
N LEU A 177 8.93 8.52 15.93
CA LEU A 177 9.07 7.84 14.64
C LEU A 177 9.79 6.50 14.79
N TRP A 178 9.52 5.57 13.87
CA TRP A 178 10.19 4.26 13.73
C TRP A 178 10.41 3.56 15.08
N TYR A 179 9.33 3.08 15.70
CA TYR A 179 9.38 2.43 17.02
C TYR A 179 10.01 3.30 18.12
N SER A 180 9.82 4.63 18.03
CA SER A 180 10.40 5.62 18.94
C SER A 180 11.93 5.65 18.93
N MET A 181 12.59 5.23 17.85
CA MET A 181 14.05 5.40 17.69
C MET A 181 14.41 6.86 17.36
N ILE A 182 13.51 7.56 16.68
CA ILE A 182 13.68 8.96 16.26
C ILE A 182 12.52 9.80 16.78
N LEU A 183 12.80 11.04 17.15
CA LEU A 183 11.81 12.00 17.61
C LEU A 183 11.78 13.18 16.64
N ALA A 184 10.62 13.47 16.07
CA ALA A 184 10.41 14.66 15.25
C ALA A 184 9.89 15.80 16.14
N PHE A 185 10.64 16.89 16.20
CA PHE A 185 10.25 18.12 16.88
C PHE A 185 9.82 19.15 15.85
N CYS A 186 8.59 19.63 15.96
CA CYS A 186 8.06 20.72 15.12
C CYS A 186 7.98 21.99 15.97
N TYR A 187 8.58 23.07 15.48
CA TYR A 187 8.75 24.31 16.24
C TYR A 187 7.87 25.46 15.72
N SER A 188 7.66 26.47 16.56
CA SER A 188 6.83 27.66 16.29
C SER A 188 7.38 28.58 15.20
N ASP A 189 8.69 28.54 14.97
CA ASP A 189 9.39 29.23 13.90
C ASP A 189 9.27 28.50 12.55
N GLY A 190 8.58 27.36 12.52
CA GLY A 190 8.44 26.53 11.33
C GLY A 190 9.55 25.51 11.14
N THR A 191 10.54 25.43 12.04
CA THR A 191 11.60 24.42 11.93
C THR A 191 11.04 23.02 12.25
N VAL A 192 11.51 22.00 11.52
CA VAL A 192 11.24 20.58 11.84
C VAL A 192 12.58 19.86 11.98
N GLU A 193 12.88 19.35 13.18
CA GLU A 193 14.10 18.60 13.47
C GLU A 193 13.80 17.14 13.75
N LEU A 194 14.53 16.24 13.09
CA LEU A 194 14.52 14.82 13.42
C LEU A 194 15.72 14.52 14.31
N LYS A 195 15.50 14.01 15.52
CA LYS A 195 16.55 13.71 16.49
C LYS A 195 16.62 12.23 16.80
N LYS A 196 17.83 11.68 16.91
CA LYS A 196 18.04 10.33 17.46
C LYS A 196 17.58 10.34 18.91
N ARG A 197 16.72 9.39 19.31
CA ARG A 197 16.17 9.39 20.67
C ARG A 197 17.26 9.28 21.74
N LYS A 198 18.24 8.42 21.55
CA LYS A 198 19.29 8.18 22.55
C LYS A 198 20.25 9.35 22.70
N THR A 199 20.84 9.82 21.60
CA THR A 199 21.87 10.88 21.64
C THR A 199 21.29 12.29 21.64
N GLN A 200 20.01 12.46 21.25
CA GLN A 200 19.38 13.77 21.01
C GLN A 200 20.02 14.59 19.89
N GLU A 201 20.95 14.00 19.13
CA GLU A 201 21.56 14.64 17.99
C GLU A 201 20.55 14.77 16.84
N THR A 202 20.54 15.95 16.23
CA THR A 202 19.77 16.20 15.01
C THR A 202 20.37 15.39 13.86
N ILE A 203 19.50 14.69 13.13
CA ILE A 203 19.86 13.94 11.94
C ILE A 203 20.01 14.94 10.80
N THR A 204 21.26 15.23 10.47
CA THR A 204 21.63 16.04 9.32
C THR A 204 22.12 15.15 8.18
N PRO A 205 22.13 15.66 6.95
CA PRO A 205 22.74 14.95 5.86
C PRO A 205 24.24 14.72 6.12
N ASP A 206 24.70 13.49 5.93
CA ASP A 206 26.09 13.08 6.23
C ASP A 206 26.89 12.70 4.97
N TYR A 207 26.26 12.76 3.80
CA TYR A 207 26.83 12.37 2.50
C TYR A 207 27.34 10.92 2.45
N ASN A 208 26.91 10.06 3.38
CA ASN A 208 27.27 8.65 3.37
C ASN A 208 26.44 7.92 2.32
N THR A 209 27.13 7.33 1.35
CA THR A 209 26.53 6.59 0.23
C THR A 209 26.65 5.07 0.39
N GLU A 210 27.35 4.59 1.42
CA GLU A 210 27.49 3.16 1.73
C GLU A 210 26.35 2.64 2.61
N ALA A 211 25.85 3.46 3.53
CA ALA A 211 24.77 3.11 4.44
C ALA A 211 23.74 4.24 4.55
N VAL A 212 22.48 3.89 4.30
CA VAL A 212 21.34 4.82 4.35
C VAL A 212 20.36 4.37 5.43
N SER A 213 20.07 5.26 6.37
CA SER A 213 19.21 5.02 7.54
C SER A 213 17.92 5.84 7.51
N SER A 214 17.89 6.96 6.77
CA SER A 214 16.72 7.84 6.72
C SER A 214 16.74 8.76 5.50
N MET A 215 15.56 9.31 5.14
CA MET A 215 15.45 10.36 4.14
C MET A 215 16.22 11.64 4.53
N ALA A 216 16.18 12.04 5.80
CA ALA A 216 16.90 13.23 6.26
C ALA A 216 18.42 13.11 6.10
N GLN A 217 18.98 11.96 6.47
CA GLN A 217 20.40 11.66 6.23
C GLN A 217 20.75 11.70 4.73
N ALA A 218 19.84 11.21 3.87
CA ALA A 218 20.05 11.20 2.42
C ALA A 218 19.83 12.57 1.74
N GLY A 219 19.56 13.65 2.49
CA GLY A 219 19.43 15.00 1.93
C GLY A 219 18.00 15.50 1.71
N PHE A 220 16.98 14.80 2.20
CA PHE A 220 15.59 15.29 2.20
C PHE A 220 15.31 16.10 3.46
N THR A 221 15.00 17.39 3.31
CA THR A 221 14.74 18.27 4.46
C THR A 221 13.46 19.05 4.28
N PHE A 222 12.82 19.44 5.38
CA PHE A 222 11.77 20.45 5.31
C PHE A 222 12.42 21.81 5.03
N PRO A 223 11.93 22.58 4.04
CA PRO A 223 12.36 23.96 3.90
C PRO A 223 11.99 24.74 5.17
N THR A 224 12.61 25.90 5.40
CA THR A 224 12.17 26.79 6.48
C THR A 224 10.70 27.14 6.29
N LEU A 225 9.86 26.74 7.24
CA LEU A 225 8.42 26.93 7.17
C LEU A 225 8.05 28.29 7.75
N ASP A 226 6.89 28.81 7.36
CA ASP A 226 6.34 30.00 8.01
C ASP A 226 5.96 29.68 9.47
N SER A 227 6.00 30.68 10.35
CA SER A 227 5.54 30.51 11.73
C SER A 227 4.12 29.95 11.77
N SER A 228 3.94 28.91 12.58
CA SER A 228 2.74 28.08 12.59
C SER A 228 2.15 27.98 13.99
N LEU A 229 0.83 27.89 14.07
CA LEU A 229 0.10 27.63 15.32
C LEU A 229 0.08 26.15 15.68
N ASN A 230 0.10 25.29 14.66
CA ASN A 230 0.10 23.83 14.82
C ASN A 230 0.76 23.19 13.60
N VAL A 231 1.43 22.06 13.81
CA VAL A 231 2.08 21.27 12.75
C VAL A 231 1.73 19.80 12.95
N ALA A 232 1.28 19.17 11.87
CA ALA A 232 1.11 17.72 11.77
C ALA A 232 1.92 17.18 10.59
N LEU A 233 2.43 15.96 10.73
CA LEU A 233 3.19 15.28 9.67
C LEU A 233 2.30 14.25 8.96
N SER A 234 2.54 14.05 7.67
CA SER A 234 1.93 12.98 6.88
C SER A 234 2.35 11.59 7.41
N PRO A 235 1.66 10.49 7.03
CA PRO A 235 1.94 9.16 7.59
C PRO A 235 3.40 8.68 7.47
N ASN A 236 4.11 9.12 6.43
CA ASN A 236 5.54 8.82 6.25
C ASN A 236 6.45 10.00 6.56
N HIS A 237 5.91 11.07 7.14
CA HIS A 237 6.65 12.24 7.59
C HIS A 237 7.35 12.98 6.44
N CYS A 238 6.79 12.89 5.23
CA CYS A 238 7.30 13.57 4.04
C CYS A 238 6.65 14.94 3.81
N ILE A 239 5.49 15.21 4.41
CA ILE A 239 4.77 16.49 4.25
C ILE A 239 4.36 17.01 5.63
N ALA A 240 4.63 18.28 5.89
CA ALA A 240 4.15 18.99 7.07
C ALA A 240 2.91 19.82 6.73
N ALA A 241 1.80 19.54 7.41
CA ALA A 241 0.59 20.35 7.37
C ALA A 241 0.65 21.39 8.51
N CYS A 242 0.77 22.65 8.13
CA CYS A 242 1.03 23.77 9.04
C CYS A 242 -0.17 24.71 9.08
N MET A 243 -0.77 24.88 10.26
CA MET A 243 -1.85 25.84 10.47
C MET A 243 -1.26 27.23 10.74
N GLN A 244 -1.59 28.19 9.90
CA GLN A 244 -1.11 29.57 9.99
C GLN A 244 -1.98 30.40 10.95
N GLN A 245 -1.54 31.62 11.28
CA GLN A 245 -2.28 32.52 12.18
C GLN A 245 -3.69 32.88 11.69
N ASP A 246 -3.92 32.88 10.38
CA ASP A 246 -5.23 33.12 9.76
C ASP A 246 -6.13 31.88 9.72
N GLY A 247 -5.69 30.76 10.32
CA GLY A 247 -6.39 29.48 10.34
C GLY A 247 -6.27 28.68 9.03
N LYS A 248 -5.58 29.18 8.01
CA LYS A 248 -5.34 28.42 6.78
C LYS A 248 -4.27 27.35 7.00
N ILE A 249 -4.45 26.20 6.33
CA ILE A 249 -3.48 25.11 6.35
C ILE A 249 -2.61 25.21 5.10
N LYS A 250 -1.29 25.31 5.29
CA LYS A 250 -0.29 25.18 4.21
C LYS A 250 0.38 23.82 4.30
N LEU A 251 0.64 23.22 3.13
CA LEU A 251 1.35 21.95 3.04
C LEU A 251 2.78 22.22 2.59
N HIS A 252 3.73 21.64 3.32
CA HIS A 252 5.15 21.81 3.06
C HIS A 252 5.81 20.43 2.88
N PRO A 253 6.03 20.00 1.63
CA PRO A 253 6.73 18.76 1.35
C PRO A 253 8.23 18.90 1.68
N THR A 254 8.86 17.79 2.07
CA THR A 254 10.32 17.71 2.09
C THR A 254 10.89 17.91 0.69
N GLN A 255 12.07 18.51 0.62
CA GLN A 255 12.79 18.78 -0.62
C GLN A 255 14.13 18.06 -0.60
N TYR A 256 14.53 17.54 -1.76
CA TYR A 256 15.85 16.96 -1.96
C TYR A 256 16.87 18.05 -2.29
N ASN A 257 17.88 18.20 -1.45
CA ASN A 257 18.80 19.35 -1.53
C ASN A 257 20.02 19.12 -2.45
N TYR A 258 20.22 17.92 -2.99
CA TYR A 258 21.41 17.59 -3.79
C TYR A 258 21.16 17.58 -5.30
N GLY A 259 20.12 18.25 -5.77
CA GLY A 259 19.82 18.39 -7.21
C GLY A 259 18.51 17.73 -7.61
N SER A 260 18.47 17.19 -8.82
CA SER A 260 17.25 16.62 -9.41
C SER A 260 17.45 15.16 -9.77
N LEU A 261 16.58 14.29 -9.27
CA LEU A 261 16.58 12.87 -9.62
C LEU A 261 16.08 12.58 -11.05
N ALA A 262 15.64 13.62 -11.77
CA ALA A 262 15.19 13.51 -13.16
C ALA A 262 16.34 13.47 -14.19
N ILE A 263 17.56 13.82 -13.77
CA ILE A 263 18.73 13.92 -14.64
C ILE A 263 19.75 12.87 -14.23
N ASP A 264 20.28 12.13 -15.20
CA ASP A 264 21.37 11.19 -15.01
C ASP A 264 22.71 11.95 -15.02
N ASP A 265 23.02 12.61 -13.91
CA ASP A 265 24.30 13.29 -13.71
C ASP A 265 25.31 12.32 -13.07
N LYS A 266 26.41 12.06 -13.77
CA LYS A 266 27.47 11.15 -13.31
C LYS A 266 28.13 11.66 -12.03
N ASP A 267 28.21 12.98 -11.86
CA ASP A 267 28.86 13.58 -10.68
C ASP A 267 27.97 13.47 -9.42
N GLN A 268 26.65 13.31 -9.59
CA GLN A 268 25.68 13.15 -8.51
C GLN A 268 25.21 11.70 -8.31
N SER A 269 25.71 10.75 -9.11
CA SER A 269 25.24 9.35 -9.17
C SER A 269 25.21 8.66 -7.79
N GLN A 270 26.21 8.89 -6.94
CA GLN A 270 26.24 8.28 -5.60
C GLN A 270 25.19 8.89 -4.65
N SER A 271 24.99 10.20 -4.70
CA SER A 271 23.95 10.89 -3.92
C SER A 271 22.55 10.49 -4.38
N ALA A 272 22.33 10.37 -5.69
CA ALA A 272 21.09 9.90 -6.28
C ALA A 272 20.78 8.45 -5.84
N SER A 273 21.79 7.57 -5.87
CA SER A 273 21.66 6.20 -5.37
C SER A 273 21.25 6.16 -3.89
N ALA A 274 21.90 6.97 -3.04
CA ALA A 274 21.54 7.09 -1.62
C ALA A 274 20.10 7.62 -1.43
N ALA A 275 19.68 8.59 -2.23
CA ALA A 275 18.32 9.12 -2.21
C ALA A 275 17.28 8.07 -2.62
N LEU A 276 17.54 7.29 -3.68
CA LEU A 276 16.67 6.19 -4.10
C LEU A 276 16.59 5.11 -3.01
N ALA A 277 17.71 4.74 -2.38
CA ALA A 277 17.73 3.80 -1.27
C ALA A 277 16.90 4.32 -0.08
N ALA A 278 16.98 5.61 0.26
CA ALA A 278 16.19 6.22 1.33
C ALA A 278 14.69 6.22 1.03
N LEU A 279 14.31 6.57 -0.20
CA LEU A 279 12.91 6.54 -0.65
C LEU A 279 12.34 5.12 -0.64
N VAL A 280 13.14 4.13 -1.07
CA VAL A 280 12.76 2.71 -1.01
C VAL A 280 12.62 2.25 0.43
N LEU A 281 13.56 2.58 1.31
CA LEU A 281 13.49 2.27 2.74
C LEU A 281 12.22 2.85 3.39
N GLN A 282 11.89 4.11 3.08
CA GLN A 282 10.67 4.74 3.57
C GLN A 282 9.42 4.03 3.00
N HIS A 283 9.42 3.70 1.71
CA HIS A 283 8.32 3.00 1.05
C HIS A 283 8.10 1.60 1.63
N THR A 284 9.17 0.85 1.88
CA THR A 284 9.07 -0.50 2.44
C THR A 284 8.63 -0.48 3.91
N THR A 285 9.06 0.53 4.66
CA THR A 285 8.56 0.79 6.02
C THR A 285 7.04 1.06 6.00
N ALA A 286 6.59 1.96 5.12
CA ALA A 286 5.17 2.23 4.90
C ALA A 286 4.40 0.97 4.44
N ALA A 287 5.05 0.14 3.62
CA ALA A 287 4.49 -1.11 3.13
C ALA A 287 4.17 -2.05 4.29
N ASN A 288 5.15 -2.27 5.18
CA ASN A 288 5.06 -3.12 6.37
C ASN A 288 4.05 -2.62 7.40
N GLN A 289 3.92 -1.31 7.58
CA GLN A 289 2.96 -0.71 8.53
C GLN A 289 1.54 -0.57 7.96
N TYR A 290 1.29 -1.07 6.74
CA TYR A 290 0.02 -0.89 6.02
C TYR A 290 -0.39 0.57 5.80
N PHE A 291 0.56 1.50 5.88
CA PHE A 291 0.32 2.90 5.58
C PHE A 291 0.26 3.15 4.08
N CYS A 292 -0.43 4.24 3.72
CA CYS A 292 -0.36 4.84 2.39
C CYS A 292 1.06 5.38 2.18
N SER A 293 1.59 5.30 0.96
CA SER A 293 2.92 5.83 0.60
C SER A 293 2.87 6.97 -0.42
N ASP A 294 1.70 7.59 -0.62
CA ASP A 294 1.51 8.64 -1.64
C ASP A 294 2.30 9.91 -1.36
N ASP A 295 2.50 10.25 -0.08
CA ASP A 295 3.35 11.35 0.34
C ASP A 295 4.81 11.13 -0.09
N ILE A 296 5.33 9.90 -0.02
CA ILE A 296 6.67 9.55 -0.54
C ILE A 296 6.75 9.79 -2.05
N PHE A 297 5.76 9.32 -2.82
CA PHE A 297 5.72 9.55 -4.27
C PHE A 297 5.54 11.03 -4.63
N SER A 298 4.91 11.81 -3.76
CA SER A 298 4.75 13.25 -3.98
C SER A 298 6.04 14.04 -3.79
N VAL A 299 6.93 13.62 -2.87
CA VAL A 299 8.20 14.32 -2.59
C VAL A 299 9.38 13.80 -3.40
N MET A 300 9.30 12.57 -3.90
CA MET A 300 10.34 11.98 -4.76
C MET A 300 10.58 12.79 -6.04
N GLY A 301 9.55 13.48 -6.54
CA GLY A 301 9.63 14.24 -7.78
C GLY A 301 9.79 13.33 -9.03
N PRO A 302 10.05 13.94 -10.20
CA PRO A 302 10.30 13.18 -11.42
C PRO A 302 11.63 12.43 -11.34
N LEU A 303 11.65 11.21 -11.89
CA LEU A 303 12.82 10.35 -12.03
C LEU A 303 13.19 10.18 -13.51
N SER A 304 14.48 10.00 -13.81
CA SER A 304 14.93 9.49 -15.11
C SER A 304 14.45 8.04 -15.33
N GLU A 305 14.48 7.54 -16.56
CA GLU A 305 14.09 6.14 -16.82
C GLU A 305 15.05 5.14 -16.16
N GLU A 306 16.33 5.48 -16.02
CA GLU A 306 17.32 4.68 -15.29
C GLU A 306 17.00 4.65 -13.80
N HIS A 307 16.82 5.81 -13.16
CA HIS A 307 16.47 5.89 -11.74
C HIS A 307 15.11 5.23 -11.43
N LYS A 308 14.12 5.31 -12.33
CA LYS A 308 12.85 4.56 -12.18
C LYS A 308 13.12 3.06 -12.12
N ARG A 309 13.97 2.55 -13.00
CA ARG A 309 14.33 1.14 -13.05
C ARG A 309 15.01 0.71 -11.76
N ASP A 310 16.00 1.48 -11.31
CA ASP A 310 16.77 1.15 -10.10
C ASP A 310 15.88 1.21 -8.86
N PHE A 311 15.04 2.24 -8.74
CA PHE A 311 14.04 2.34 -7.68
C PHE A 311 13.13 1.11 -7.63
N ILE A 312 12.66 0.64 -8.79
CA ILE A 312 11.82 -0.56 -8.88
C ILE A 312 12.59 -1.82 -8.46
N ILE A 313 13.81 -2.01 -8.94
CA ILE A 313 14.64 -3.17 -8.60
C ILE A 313 14.91 -3.21 -7.09
N LEU A 314 15.30 -2.07 -6.52
CA LEU A 314 15.52 -1.91 -5.08
C LEU A 314 14.25 -2.21 -4.28
N MET A 315 13.06 -1.76 -4.73
CA MET A 315 11.79 -2.12 -4.09
C MET A 315 11.53 -3.63 -4.06
N PHE A 316 11.77 -4.34 -5.17
CA PHE A 316 11.60 -5.80 -5.21
C PHE A 316 12.56 -6.52 -4.26
N GLN A 317 13.81 -6.03 -4.15
CA GLN A 317 14.80 -6.56 -3.22
C GLN A 317 14.42 -6.29 -1.77
N ALA A 318 14.11 -5.03 -1.42
CA ALA A 318 13.83 -4.62 -0.06
C ALA A 318 12.53 -5.23 0.52
N LEU A 319 11.52 -5.49 -0.32
CA LEU A 319 10.29 -6.17 0.08
C LEU A 319 10.35 -7.70 -0.08
N ASN A 320 11.47 -8.24 -0.57
CA ASN A 320 11.66 -9.67 -0.88
C ASN A 320 10.49 -10.27 -1.67
N VAL A 321 10.03 -9.55 -2.70
CA VAL A 321 8.88 -9.99 -3.51
C VAL A 321 9.36 -10.96 -4.57
N LYS A 322 8.98 -12.25 -4.42
CA LYS A 322 9.22 -13.30 -5.42
C LYS A 322 8.00 -13.54 -6.31
N ILE A 323 8.15 -13.34 -7.61
CA ILE A 323 7.07 -13.40 -8.61
C ILE A 323 6.94 -14.80 -9.22
N ASP A 324 8.03 -15.58 -9.26
CA ASP A 324 8.03 -16.90 -9.92
C ASP A 324 6.91 -17.80 -9.38
N CYS A 325 5.94 -18.09 -10.25
CA CYS A 325 4.84 -19.01 -9.95
C CYS A 325 5.15 -20.46 -10.37
N GLY A 326 6.39 -20.74 -10.77
CA GLY A 326 6.92 -22.08 -10.94
C GLY A 326 6.60 -22.77 -12.26
N ILE A 327 7.53 -23.64 -12.63
CA ILE A 327 7.47 -24.61 -13.74
C ILE A 327 7.24 -26.02 -13.21
N VAL A 328 7.57 -26.25 -11.94
CA VAL A 328 7.65 -27.57 -11.32
C VAL A 328 6.24 -28.04 -10.98
N ASP A 329 5.83 -29.14 -11.62
CA ASP A 329 4.50 -29.75 -11.51
C ASP A 329 4.29 -30.52 -10.19
N ASP A 330 5.17 -30.38 -9.20
CA ASP A 330 5.14 -31.14 -7.94
C ASP A 330 3.99 -30.73 -6.99
N GLY A 331 3.06 -29.86 -7.42
CA GLY A 331 1.90 -29.42 -6.63
C GLY A 331 2.22 -28.59 -5.37
N ASN A 332 3.50 -28.52 -4.96
CA ASN A 332 3.96 -27.83 -3.76
C ASN A 332 4.18 -26.32 -3.96
N ASN A 333 4.40 -25.83 -5.19
CA ASN A 333 4.60 -24.40 -5.41
C ASN A 333 3.26 -23.64 -5.44
N GLN A 334 2.80 -23.25 -4.25
CA GLN A 334 1.59 -22.45 -4.05
C GLN A 334 1.87 -20.94 -4.11
N ASN A 335 3.01 -20.48 -4.64
CA ASN A 335 3.35 -19.05 -4.67
C ASN A 335 2.29 -18.21 -5.40
N HIS A 336 1.68 -18.76 -6.46
CA HIS A 336 0.57 -18.12 -7.15
C HIS A 336 -0.64 -17.83 -6.24
N LEU A 337 -0.95 -18.70 -5.26
CA LEU A 337 -2.01 -18.46 -4.27
C LEU A 337 -1.59 -17.42 -3.23
N ILE A 338 -0.31 -17.40 -2.85
CA ILE A 338 0.25 -16.39 -1.95
C ILE A 338 0.17 -15.01 -2.60
N LEU A 339 0.63 -14.86 -3.83
CA LEU A 339 0.56 -13.62 -4.59
C LEU A 339 -0.89 -13.19 -4.88
N LEU A 340 -1.81 -14.14 -5.06
CA LEU A 340 -3.22 -13.86 -5.31
C LEU A 340 -3.92 -13.22 -4.10
N GLY A 341 -3.68 -13.71 -2.88
CA GLY A 341 -4.49 -13.32 -1.71
C GLY A 341 -3.74 -12.99 -0.42
N ARG A 342 -2.43 -13.25 -0.33
CA ARG A 342 -1.67 -13.17 0.93
C ARG A 342 -0.43 -12.26 0.87
N SER A 343 -0.05 -11.75 -0.31
CA SER A 343 1.08 -10.82 -0.47
C SER A 343 0.61 -9.39 -0.71
N PRO A 344 0.45 -8.55 0.34
CA PRO A 344 0.16 -7.13 0.16
C PRO A 344 1.32 -6.39 -0.51
N PHE A 345 2.56 -6.85 -0.31
CA PHE A 345 3.76 -6.25 -0.89
C PHE A 345 3.75 -6.33 -2.42
N PHE A 346 3.34 -7.46 -3.00
CA PHE A 346 3.24 -7.57 -4.44
C PHE A 346 2.29 -6.53 -5.05
N VAL A 347 1.13 -6.30 -4.42
CA VAL A 347 0.19 -5.25 -4.85
C VAL A 347 0.81 -3.86 -4.68
N LYS A 348 1.49 -3.58 -3.56
CA LYS A 348 2.16 -2.29 -3.33
C LYS A 348 3.27 -2.02 -4.35
N THR A 349 4.06 -3.03 -4.69
CA THR A 349 5.10 -2.93 -5.73
C THR A 349 4.46 -2.64 -7.08
N LEU A 350 3.51 -3.44 -7.56
CA LEU A 350 2.82 -3.18 -8.82
C LEU A 350 2.13 -1.80 -8.85
N SER A 351 1.57 -1.36 -7.73
CA SER A 351 0.97 -0.04 -7.57
C SER A 351 1.99 1.09 -7.77
N ALA A 352 3.20 0.93 -7.25
CA ALA A 352 4.32 1.84 -7.46
C ALA A 352 4.79 1.84 -8.94
N LEU A 353 4.99 0.66 -9.54
CA LEU A 353 5.34 0.53 -10.97
C LEU A 353 4.30 1.23 -11.86
N HIS A 354 3.03 1.03 -11.55
CA HIS A 354 1.94 1.68 -12.26
C HIS A 354 2.02 3.21 -12.16
N LEU A 355 2.20 3.74 -10.95
CA LEU A 355 2.25 5.17 -10.70
C LEU A 355 3.43 5.85 -11.42
N LEU A 356 4.63 5.27 -11.37
CA LEU A 356 5.84 5.85 -11.95
C LEU A 356 5.81 6.02 -13.48
N GLY A 357 4.94 5.26 -14.16
CA GLY A 357 4.75 5.35 -15.60
C GLY A 357 3.35 5.84 -16.02
N LEU A 358 2.52 6.31 -15.09
CA LEU A 358 1.19 6.85 -15.38
C LEU A 358 1.28 8.34 -15.73
N GLN A 359 0.72 8.72 -16.89
CA GLN A 359 0.60 10.11 -17.33
C GLN A 359 -0.88 10.44 -17.58
N GLY A 360 -1.45 11.33 -16.78
CA GLY A 360 -2.88 11.63 -16.86
C GLY A 360 -3.76 10.44 -16.46
N SER A 361 -4.88 10.23 -17.16
CA SER A 361 -5.88 9.19 -16.84
C SER A 361 -5.70 7.88 -17.63
N VAL A 362 -5.22 8.00 -18.88
CA VAL A 362 -5.19 6.89 -19.86
C VAL A 362 -3.80 6.60 -20.40
N ASP A 363 -2.87 7.54 -20.36
CA ASP A 363 -1.54 7.34 -20.91
C ASP A 363 -0.60 6.66 -19.92
N ARG A 364 0.09 5.63 -20.38
CA ARG A 364 0.88 4.73 -19.55
C ARG A 364 2.10 4.25 -20.32
N SER A 365 3.27 4.28 -19.68
CA SER A 365 4.45 3.57 -20.16
C SER A 365 4.21 2.06 -20.16
N LEU A 366 5.07 1.31 -20.86
CA LEU A 366 4.95 -0.14 -20.98
C LEU A 366 4.94 -0.84 -19.61
N THR A 367 5.86 -0.46 -18.73
CA THR A 367 5.93 -0.93 -17.33
C THR A 367 4.65 -0.61 -16.56
N SER A 368 4.09 0.58 -16.75
CA SER A 368 2.84 0.99 -16.10
C SER A 368 1.62 0.23 -16.62
N LYS A 369 1.54 -0.02 -17.94
CA LYS A 369 0.49 -0.86 -18.54
C LYS A 369 0.60 -2.29 -18.03
N MET A 370 1.79 -2.85 -18.02
CA MET A 370 2.07 -4.19 -17.51
C MET A 370 1.59 -4.32 -16.05
N ALA A 371 2.02 -3.41 -15.18
CA ALA A 371 1.60 -3.40 -13.78
C ALA A 371 0.08 -3.24 -13.61
N TRP A 372 -0.54 -2.32 -14.37
CA TRP A 372 -1.99 -2.12 -14.35
C TRP A 372 -2.76 -3.37 -14.79
N MET A 373 -2.33 -4.03 -15.87
CA MET A 373 -2.95 -5.27 -16.35
C MET A 373 -2.78 -6.40 -15.35
N VAL A 374 -1.60 -6.58 -14.76
CA VAL A 374 -1.36 -7.60 -13.72
C VAL A 374 -2.23 -7.36 -12.48
N LEU A 375 -2.38 -6.11 -12.02
CA LEU A 375 -3.27 -5.77 -10.91
C LEU A 375 -4.74 -6.14 -11.22
N ASN A 376 -5.20 -5.83 -12.43
CA ASN A 376 -6.56 -6.17 -12.87
C ASN A 376 -6.76 -7.68 -13.03
N ILE A 377 -5.81 -8.38 -13.66
CA ILE A 377 -5.81 -9.85 -13.78
C ILE A 377 -5.90 -10.48 -12.39
N LYS A 378 -5.05 -10.06 -11.44
CA LYS A 378 -5.10 -10.53 -10.05
C LYS A 378 -6.48 -10.31 -9.45
N TYR A 379 -7.02 -9.11 -9.58
CA TYR A 379 -8.30 -8.71 -8.98
C TYR A 379 -9.47 -9.56 -9.51
N VAL A 380 -9.61 -9.68 -10.84
CA VAL A 380 -10.69 -10.49 -11.44
C VAL A 380 -10.53 -11.97 -11.12
N THR A 381 -9.29 -12.48 -11.09
CA THR A 381 -9.00 -13.87 -10.73
C THR A 381 -9.37 -14.14 -9.27
N GLN A 382 -9.03 -13.22 -8.36
CA GLN A 382 -9.35 -13.34 -6.95
C GLN A 382 -10.86 -13.38 -6.72
N ILE A 383 -11.62 -12.53 -7.41
CA ILE A 383 -13.08 -12.51 -7.32
C ILE A 383 -13.68 -13.81 -7.86
N ILE A 384 -13.34 -14.18 -9.09
CA ILE A 384 -14.00 -15.31 -9.76
C ILE A 384 -13.69 -16.64 -9.06
N THR A 385 -12.46 -16.82 -8.58
CA THR A 385 -12.06 -18.01 -7.81
C THR A 385 -12.66 -18.05 -6.41
N THR A 386 -12.82 -16.89 -5.76
CA THR A 386 -13.50 -16.81 -4.45
C THR A 386 -14.97 -17.17 -4.59
N ILE A 387 -15.66 -16.62 -5.60
CA ILE A 387 -17.05 -16.96 -5.90
C ILE A 387 -17.18 -18.45 -6.23
N ALA A 388 -16.32 -19.01 -7.09
CA ALA A 388 -16.33 -20.43 -7.40
C ALA A 388 -16.17 -21.30 -6.14
N ARG A 389 -15.22 -20.95 -5.26
CA ARG A 389 -15.01 -21.67 -3.99
C ARG A 389 -16.22 -21.62 -3.07
N MET A 390 -16.91 -20.49 -2.99
CA MET A 390 -18.16 -20.34 -2.21
C MET A 390 -19.30 -21.22 -2.72
N HIS A 391 -19.25 -21.65 -3.98
CA HIS A 391 -20.22 -22.58 -4.58
C HIS A 391 -19.82 -24.05 -4.42
N GLY A 392 -18.66 -24.36 -3.85
CA GLY A 392 -18.16 -25.73 -3.67
C GLY A 392 -17.88 -26.40 -5.01
N ASN A 393 -18.58 -27.51 -5.29
CA ASN A 393 -18.41 -28.23 -6.56
C ASN A 393 -19.19 -27.52 -7.69
N ILE A 394 -18.49 -26.65 -8.42
CA ILE A 394 -19.04 -25.88 -9.55
C ILE A 394 -19.45 -26.74 -10.75
N ASP A 395 -19.03 -28.00 -10.85
CA ASP A 395 -19.51 -28.89 -11.92
C ASP A 395 -20.95 -29.35 -11.71
N LYS A 396 -21.38 -29.38 -10.45
CA LYS A 396 -22.73 -29.79 -10.05
C LYS A 396 -23.63 -28.61 -9.74
N ASN A 397 -23.08 -27.54 -9.18
CA ASN A 397 -23.84 -26.40 -8.69
C ASN A 397 -23.88 -25.28 -9.72
N ALA A 398 -25.07 -24.80 -10.07
CA ALA A 398 -25.24 -23.61 -10.91
C ALA A 398 -24.79 -22.32 -10.18
N VAL A 399 -24.42 -21.28 -10.93
CA VAL A 399 -24.21 -19.92 -10.40
C VAL A 399 -25.49 -19.46 -9.70
N ARG A 400 -25.41 -19.05 -8.43
CA ARG A 400 -26.56 -18.55 -7.67
C ARG A 400 -27.02 -17.19 -8.20
N ALA A 401 -28.34 -16.99 -8.25
CA ALA A 401 -28.97 -15.75 -8.72
C ALA A 401 -28.43 -14.50 -8.01
N GLU A 402 -28.18 -14.59 -6.70
CA GLU A 402 -27.65 -13.50 -5.87
C GLU A 402 -26.25 -13.00 -6.31
N VAL A 403 -25.48 -13.83 -7.03
CA VAL A 403 -24.10 -13.54 -7.45
C VAL A 403 -24.00 -13.04 -8.89
N VAL A 404 -25.04 -13.25 -9.70
CA VAL A 404 -25.04 -12.89 -11.13
C VAL A 404 -24.67 -11.40 -11.36
N PRO A 405 -25.22 -10.42 -10.61
CA PRO A 405 -24.84 -9.02 -10.80
C PRO A 405 -23.36 -8.73 -10.50
N GLN A 406 -22.74 -9.48 -9.59
CA GLN A 406 -21.35 -9.27 -9.16
C GLN A 406 -20.35 -9.80 -10.19
N ILE A 407 -20.70 -10.87 -10.91
CA ILE A 407 -19.78 -11.55 -11.84
C ILE A 407 -19.97 -11.12 -13.29
N ALA A 408 -21.11 -10.52 -13.66
CA ALA A 408 -21.38 -10.14 -15.05
C ALA A 408 -20.33 -9.16 -15.63
N GLY A 409 -20.01 -8.08 -14.90
CA GLY A 409 -18.97 -7.15 -15.31
C GLY A 409 -17.59 -7.80 -15.35
N ILE A 410 -17.29 -8.68 -14.40
CA ILE A 410 -16.02 -9.43 -14.32
C ILE A 410 -15.85 -10.33 -15.56
N CYS A 411 -16.86 -11.13 -15.91
CA CYS A 411 -16.83 -11.98 -17.09
C CYS A 411 -16.70 -11.16 -18.38
N ARG A 412 -17.42 -10.04 -18.50
CA ARG A 412 -17.30 -9.14 -19.66
C ARG A 412 -15.88 -8.60 -19.78
N TRP A 413 -15.30 -8.13 -18.68
CA TRP A 413 -13.91 -7.65 -18.68
C TRP A 413 -12.94 -8.74 -19.11
N ILE A 414 -13.08 -9.96 -18.58
CA ILE A 414 -12.21 -11.09 -18.94
C ILE A 414 -12.31 -11.39 -20.45
N MET A 415 -13.52 -11.51 -21.00
CA MET A 415 -13.69 -11.83 -22.43
C MET A 415 -13.16 -10.72 -23.34
N HIS A 416 -13.44 -9.45 -23.02
CA HIS A 416 -12.89 -8.32 -23.79
C HIS A 416 -11.37 -8.20 -23.65
N PHE A 417 -10.82 -8.54 -22.47
CA PHE A 417 -9.38 -8.57 -22.24
C PHE A 417 -8.69 -9.67 -23.05
N MET A 418 -9.31 -10.85 -23.20
CA MET A 418 -8.79 -11.91 -24.08
C MET A 418 -8.72 -11.44 -25.53
N VAL A 419 -9.78 -10.77 -26.02
CA VAL A 419 -9.81 -10.19 -27.38
C VAL A 419 -8.70 -9.13 -27.53
N PHE A 420 -8.56 -8.23 -26.57
CA PHE A 420 -7.50 -7.22 -26.54
C PHE A 420 -6.10 -7.84 -26.60
N LEU A 421 -5.86 -8.90 -25.83
CA LEU A 421 -4.54 -9.55 -25.80
C LEU A 421 -4.22 -10.21 -27.14
N ILE A 422 -5.19 -10.88 -27.78
CA ILE A 422 -4.99 -11.47 -29.11
C ILE A 422 -4.81 -10.39 -30.17
N ASP A 423 -5.58 -9.30 -30.12
CA ASP A 423 -5.42 -8.14 -31.00
C ASP A 423 -3.98 -7.58 -30.93
N GLU A 424 -3.47 -7.32 -29.72
CA GLU A 424 -2.09 -6.87 -29.55
C GLU A 424 -1.06 -7.88 -30.06
N MET A 425 -1.26 -9.18 -29.81
CA MET A 425 -0.37 -10.24 -30.32
C MET A 425 -0.32 -10.26 -31.85
N ILE A 426 -1.48 -10.18 -32.52
CA ILE A 426 -1.56 -10.12 -33.98
C ILE A 426 -0.81 -8.90 -34.50
N GLN A 427 -1.03 -7.72 -33.91
CA GLN A 427 -0.35 -6.51 -34.33
C GLN A 427 1.17 -6.56 -34.10
N ILE A 428 1.64 -7.21 -33.02
CA ILE A 428 3.08 -7.43 -32.80
C ILE A 428 3.63 -8.37 -33.86
N GLY A 429 2.98 -9.50 -34.13
CA GLY A 429 3.48 -10.47 -35.10
C GLY A 429 3.45 -9.94 -36.54
N GLN A 430 2.51 -9.06 -36.89
CA GLN A 430 2.45 -8.40 -38.21
C GLN A 430 3.71 -7.58 -38.53
N GLU A 431 4.36 -6.98 -37.53
CA GLU A 431 5.63 -6.28 -37.73
C GLU A 431 6.75 -7.22 -38.20
N PHE A 432 6.72 -8.48 -37.74
CA PHE A 432 7.74 -9.49 -38.04
C PHE A 432 7.38 -10.42 -39.19
N GLN A 433 6.11 -10.46 -39.61
CA GLN A 433 5.60 -11.38 -40.62
C GLN A 433 6.35 -11.28 -41.97
N ARG A 434 6.79 -10.08 -42.35
CA ARG A 434 7.51 -9.83 -43.61
C ARG A 434 9.02 -10.02 -43.48
N MET A 435 9.53 -10.34 -42.30
CA MET A 435 10.95 -10.51 -42.04
C MET A 435 11.33 -11.99 -42.04
N PRO A 436 12.46 -12.39 -42.66
CA PRO A 436 12.97 -13.75 -42.52
C PRO A 436 13.24 -14.07 -41.04
N ALA A 437 12.89 -15.27 -40.58
CA ALA A 437 13.04 -15.65 -39.16
C ALA A 437 14.49 -15.53 -38.62
N SER A 438 15.49 -15.66 -39.50
CA SER A 438 16.92 -15.49 -39.17
C SER A 438 17.33 -14.04 -38.91
N SER A 439 16.55 -13.06 -39.38
CA SER A 439 16.81 -11.63 -39.20
C SER A 439 16.25 -11.08 -37.88
N ILE A 440 15.37 -11.84 -37.21
CA ILE A 440 14.80 -11.45 -35.92
C ILE A 440 15.85 -11.69 -34.85
N THR A 441 16.51 -10.63 -34.41
CA THR A 441 17.48 -10.64 -33.31
C THR A 441 16.84 -10.21 -31.99
N PRO A 442 17.45 -10.55 -30.83
CA PRO A 442 16.97 -10.06 -29.53
C PRO A 442 16.86 -8.54 -29.44
N GLN A 443 17.82 -7.82 -30.00
CA GLN A 443 17.85 -6.34 -30.00
C GLN A 443 16.69 -5.78 -30.84
N LEU A 444 16.51 -6.29 -32.07
CA LEU A 444 15.44 -5.83 -32.95
C LEU A 444 14.06 -6.09 -32.35
N LEU A 445 13.86 -7.27 -31.77
CA LEU A 445 12.61 -7.62 -31.08
C LEU A 445 12.35 -6.66 -29.91
N GLN A 446 13.36 -6.40 -29.07
CA GLN A 446 13.24 -5.51 -27.92
C GLN A 446 12.95 -4.05 -28.34
N GLU A 447 13.63 -3.54 -29.37
CA GLU A 447 13.44 -2.19 -29.90
C GLU A 447 12.04 -1.98 -30.47
N LYS A 448 11.59 -2.88 -31.36
CA LYS A 448 10.25 -2.85 -31.93
C LYS A 448 9.18 -2.96 -30.86
N PHE A 449 9.37 -3.87 -29.91
CA PHE A 449 8.44 -4.08 -28.81
C PHE A 449 8.32 -2.84 -27.91
N ALA A 450 9.45 -2.23 -27.54
CA ALA A 450 9.47 -1.00 -26.75
C ALA A 450 8.77 0.16 -27.49
N ALA A 451 8.99 0.29 -28.80
CA ALA A 451 8.35 1.33 -29.62
C ALA A 451 6.82 1.16 -29.72
N MET A 452 6.32 -0.08 -29.77
CA MET A 452 4.89 -0.35 -29.87
C MET A 452 4.13 -0.10 -28.55
N ASN A 453 4.80 -0.18 -27.40
CA ASN A 453 4.19 -0.02 -26.07
C ASN A 453 2.96 -0.95 -25.85
N LYS A 454 3.11 -2.24 -26.23
CA LYS A 454 2.07 -3.28 -26.17
C LYS A 454 2.48 -4.45 -25.26
N PRO A 455 1.91 -4.63 -24.06
CA PRO A 455 2.39 -5.60 -23.08
C PRO A 455 1.96 -7.06 -23.33
N ALA A 456 1.12 -7.37 -24.31
CA ALA A 456 0.58 -8.73 -24.52
C ALA A 456 1.64 -9.85 -24.50
N LEU A 457 2.75 -9.68 -25.22
CA LEU A 457 3.83 -10.67 -25.23
C LEU A 457 4.46 -10.87 -23.84
N LEU A 458 4.70 -9.80 -23.08
CA LEU A 458 5.25 -9.89 -21.72
C LEU A 458 4.30 -10.60 -20.76
N LEU A 459 2.99 -10.36 -20.90
CA LEU A 459 1.97 -11.06 -20.11
C LEU A 459 1.97 -12.56 -20.38
N LEU A 460 2.20 -12.97 -21.63
CA LEU A 460 2.37 -14.38 -22.02
C LEU A 460 3.72 -14.97 -21.61
N LEU A 461 4.75 -14.16 -21.40
CA LEU A 461 6.06 -14.65 -20.96
C LEU A 461 6.17 -14.73 -19.43
N SER A 462 5.44 -13.89 -18.69
CA SER A 462 5.49 -13.81 -17.23
C SER A 462 4.63 -14.89 -16.56
N SER A 463 5.17 -15.55 -15.54
CA SER A 463 4.52 -16.70 -14.88
C SER A 463 3.24 -16.34 -14.12
N PHE A 464 3.23 -15.26 -13.33
CA PHE A 464 2.06 -14.88 -12.54
C PHE A 464 0.83 -14.55 -13.41
N PRO A 465 0.85 -13.55 -14.33
CA PRO A 465 -0.31 -13.22 -15.14
C PRO A 465 -0.78 -14.42 -15.97
N ARG A 466 0.12 -15.21 -16.57
CA ARG A 466 -0.26 -16.45 -17.25
C ARG A 466 -1.00 -17.44 -16.35
N MET A 467 -0.46 -17.71 -15.17
CA MET A 467 -1.06 -18.67 -14.25
C MET A 467 -2.46 -18.19 -13.84
N MET A 468 -2.62 -16.90 -13.56
CA MET A 468 -3.92 -16.31 -13.24
C MET A 468 -4.91 -16.43 -14.41
N MET A 469 -4.46 -16.13 -15.64
CA MET A 469 -5.28 -16.25 -16.84
C MET A 469 -5.70 -17.71 -17.13
N LYS A 470 -4.81 -18.68 -16.84
CA LYS A 470 -5.14 -20.12 -16.92
C LYS A 470 -6.25 -20.51 -15.94
N LEU A 471 -6.31 -19.90 -14.75
CA LEU A 471 -7.35 -20.16 -13.74
C LEU A 471 -8.75 -19.64 -14.15
N TRP A 472 -8.87 -18.90 -15.27
CA TRP A 472 -10.16 -18.41 -15.74
C TRP A 472 -11.01 -19.47 -16.46
N ALA A 473 -10.38 -20.47 -17.09
CA ALA A 473 -11.06 -21.43 -17.97
C ALA A 473 -12.24 -22.15 -17.28
N SER A 474 -11.98 -22.80 -16.14
CA SER A 474 -13.00 -23.56 -15.42
C SER A 474 -14.17 -22.69 -14.92
N PRO A 475 -13.93 -21.53 -14.27
CA PRO A 475 -15.01 -20.62 -13.91
C PRO A 475 -15.77 -20.04 -15.11
N ILE A 476 -15.12 -19.69 -16.22
CA ILE A 476 -15.81 -19.20 -17.43
C ILE A 476 -16.73 -20.30 -17.97
N GLN A 477 -16.24 -21.53 -18.09
CA GLN A 477 -17.03 -22.65 -18.57
C GLN A 477 -18.25 -22.90 -17.66
N TRP A 478 -18.07 -22.81 -16.35
CA TRP A 478 -19.15 -22.95 -15.36
C TRP A 478 -20.23 -21.85 -15.51
N VAL A 479 -19.80 -20.61 -15.61
CA VAL A 479 -20.67 -19.45 -15.80
C VAL A 479 -21.41 -19.55 -17.13
N GLN A 480 -20.71 -19.90 -18.21
CA GLN A 480 -21.27 -20.09 -19.54
C GLN A 480 -22.35 -21.17 -19.53
N ARG A 481 -22.05 -22.35 -18.98
CA ARG A 481 -23.01 -23.47 -18.85
C ARG A 481 -24.28 -23.02 -18.13
N THR A 482 -24.14 -22.27 -17.03
CA THR A 482 -25.28 -21.80 -16.25
C THR A 482 -26.11 -20.77 -17.02
N ALA A 483 -25.47 -19.75 -17.60
CA ALA A 483 -26.16 -18.68 -18.32
C ALA A 483 -26.91 -19.22 -19.55
N TYR A 484 -26.28 -20.09 -20.34
CA TYR A 484 -26.92 -20.76 -21.48
C TYR A 484 -28.10 -21.62 -21.02
N GLY A 485 -27.93 -22.38 -19.94
CA GLY A 485 -28.98 -23.22 -19.37
C GLY A 485 -30.25 -22.43 -19.03
N TYR A 486 -30.13 -21.26 -18.41
CA TYR A 486 -31.31 -20.44 -18.08
C TYR A 486 -31.91 -19.70 -19.27
N ILE A 487 -31.09 -19.25 -20.23
CA ILE A 487 -31.58 -18.53 -21.41
C ILE A 487 -32.28 -19.46 -22.39
N GLN A 488 -31.73 -20.66 -22.63
CA GLN A 488 -32.28 -21.63 -23.59
C GLN A 488 -33.43 -22.47 -23.01
N ASN A 489 -33.54 -22.58 -21.68
CA ASN A 489 -34.62 -23.34 -21.06
C ASN A 489 -35.96 -22.60 -21.16
N SER A 490 -36.90 -23.17 -21.93
CA SER A 490 -38.27 -22.66 -22.10
C SER A 490 -39.09 -22.65 -20.81
N ASN A 491 -38.70 -23.43 -19.80
CA ASN A 491 -39.35 -23.49 -18.49
C ASN A 491 -38.77 -22.50 -17.46
N ALA A 492 -37.68 -21.78 -17.78
CA ALA A 492 -37.15 -20.74 -16.89
C ALA A 492 -38.12 -19.54 -16.82
N SER A 493 -38.29 -18.95 -15.62
CA SER A 493 -39.14 -17.77 -15.48
C SER A 493 -38.57 -16.58 -16.27
N PRO A 494 -39.42 -15.66 -16.77
CA PRO A 494 -38.97 -14.45 -17.46
C PRO A 494 -37.97 -13.62 -16.63
N GLU A 495 -38.15 -13.56 -15.30
CA GLU A 495 -37.29 -12.85 -14.37
C GLU A 495 -35.89 -13.48 -14.30
N MET A 496 -35.83 -14.83 -14.25
CA MET A 496 -34.56 -15.55 -14.26
C MET A 496 -33.83 -15.37 -15.59
N ARG A 497 -34.54 -15.40 -16.72
CA ARG A 497 -33.91 -15.09 -18.03
C ARG A 497 -33.35 -13.67 -18.04
N LYS A 498 -34.12 -12.68 -17.57
CA LYS A 498 -33.68 -11.29 -17.49
C LYS A 498 -32.44 -11.12 -16.59
N LEU A 499 -32.37 -11.84 -15.47
CA LEU A 499 -31.24 -11.79 -14.54
C LEU A 499 -29.94 -12.35 -15.16
N TYR A 500 -30.01 -13.49 -15.85
CA TYR A 500 -28.84 -14.15 -16.44
C TYR A 500 -28.47 -13.63 -17.83
N PHE A 501 -29.34 -12.84 -18.48
CA PHE A 501 -29.10 -12.29 -19.81
C PHE A 501 -27.81 -11.47 -19.92
N PRO A 502 -27.47 -10.53 -18.99
CA PRO A 502 -26.22 -9.78 -19.05
C PRO A 502 -24.97 -10.66 -19.00
N LEU A 503 -25.06 -11.78 -18.28
CA LEU A 503 -23.99 -12.77 -18.15
C LEU A 503 -23.82 -13.59 -19.42
N HIS A 504 -24.94 -14.01 -20.04
CA HIS A 504 -24.93 -14.64 -21.36
C HIS A 504 -24.32 -13.69 -22.39
N GLN A 505 -24.81 -12.46 -22.47
CA GLN A 505 -24.34 -11.43 -23.38
C GLN A 505 -22.82 -11.22 -23.28
N ALA A 506 -22.30 -11.10 -22.05
CA ALA A 506 -20.87 -10.92 -21.78
C ALA A 506 -19.98 -12.06 -22.32
N LEU A 507 -20.54 -13.26 -22.50
CA LEU A 507 -19.82 -14.44 -22.96
C LEU A 507 -20.03 -14.74 -24.45
N THR A 508 -21.10 -14.21 -25.06
CA THR A 508 -21.46 -14.51 -26.46
C THR A 508 -21.18 -13.37 -27.44
N GLU A 509 -21.20 -12.12 -26.99
CA GLU A 509 -20.99 -10.94 -27.85
C GLU A 509 -19.50 -10.59 -28.02
N VAL A 510 -18.64 -11.59 -28.17
CA VAL A 510 -17.21 -11.41 -28.42
C VAL A 510 -16.77 -12.19 -29.65
N PRO A 511 -15.84 -11.66 -30.46
CA PRO A 511 -15.39 -12.28 -31.70
C PRO A 511 -14.38 -13.43 -31.49
N LEU A 512 -14.26 -13.96 -30.28
CA LEU A 512 -13.24 -14.91 -29.88
C LEU A 512 -13.85 -16.05 -29.05
N ASP A 513 -13.62 -17.29 -29.46
CA ASP A 513 -13.79 -18.44 -28.58
C ASP A 513 -12.62 -18.49 -27.57
N TRP A 514 -12.94 -18.40 -26.28
CA TRP A 514 -11.97 -18.38 -25.18
C TRP A 514 -11.06 -19.62 -25.16
N ARG A 515 -11.47 -20.74 -25.78
CA ARG A 515 -10.64 -21.95 -25.90
C ARG A 515 -9.38 -21.72 -26.73
N HIS A 516 -9.44 -20.85 -27.76
CA HIS A 516 -8.24 -20.47 -28.52
C HIS A 516 -7.26 -19.68 -27.66
N PHE A 517 -7.77 -18.83 -26.77
CA PHE A 517 -6.96 -18.12 -25.79
C PHE A 517 -6.33 -19.08 -24.77
N GLU A 518 -7.08 -20.05 -24.26
CA GLU A 518 -6.54 -21.08 -23.36
C GLU A 518 -5.41 -21.90 -24.02
N ALA A 519 -5.58 -22.26 -25.30
CA ALA A 519 -4.55 -22.94 -26.07
C ALA A 519 -3.28 -22.08 -26.23
N LEU A 520 -3.42 -20.78 -26.49
CA LEU A 520 -2.30 -19.83 -26.55
C LEU A 520 -1.55 -19.73 -25.21
N ILE A 521 -2.27 -19.62 -24.09
CA ILE A 521 -1.69 -19.60 -22.74
C ILE A 521 -0.91 -20.89 -22.46
N SER A 522 -1.47 -22.03 -22.87
CA SER A 522 -0.83 -23.34 -22.70
C SER A 522 0.45 -23.45 -23.54
N GLU A 523 0.43 -23.03 -24.80
CA GLU A 523 1.63 -22.99 -25.65
C GLU A 523 2.71 -22.08 -25.06
N ALA A 524 2.35 -20.86 -24.63
CA ALA A 524 3.27 -19.93 -23.99
C ALA A 524 3.90 -20.53 -22.72
N GLN A 525 3.10 -21.23 -21.91
CA GLN A 525 3.58 -21.96 -20.74
C GLN A 525 4.61 -23.04 -21.14
N HIS A 526 4.31 -23.86 -22.16
CA HIS A 526 5.23 -24.90 -22.63
C HIS A 526 6.54 -24.36 -23.19
N LEU A 527 6.50 -23.25 -23.92
CA LEU A 527 7.69 -22.61 -24.50
C LEU A 527 8.60 -22.03 -23.43
N VAL A 528 8.04 -21.28 -22.47
CA VAL A 528 8.84 -20.69 -21.39
C VAL A 528 9.39 -21.77 -20.46
N ARG A 529 8.59 -22.80 -20.14
CA ARG A 529 9.09 -23.97 -19.39
C ARG A 529 10.28 -24.63 -20.09
N SER A 530 10.22 -24.79 -21.41
CA SER A 530 11.32 -25.38 -22.19
C SER A 530 12.57 -24.52 -22.16
N CYS A 531 12.45 -23.20 -22.29
CA CYS A 531 13.59 -22.28 -22.25
C CYS A 531 14.33 -22.35 -20.91
N TYR A 532 13.60 -22.30 -19.80
CA TYR A 532 14.21 -22.41 -18.46
C TYR A 532 14.83 -23.78 -18.20
N LYS A 533 14.20 -24.88 -18.66
CA LYS A 533 14.78 -26.22 -18.57
C LYS A 533 16.07 -26.34 -19.37
N GLN A 534 16.10 -25.81 -20.59
CA GLN A 534 17.27 -25.83 -21.47
C GLN A 534 18.45 -25.02 -20.89
N ALA A 535 18.14 -23.90 -20.23
CA ALA A 535 19.14 -23.06 -19.59
C ALA A 535 19.50 -23.49 -18.15
N ASN A 536 18.89 -24.56 -17.62
CA ASN A 536 19.07 -25.03 -16.25
C ASN A 536 18.90 -23.91 -15.18
N ALA A 537 17.91 -23.03 -15.38
CA ALA A 537 17.72 -21.84 -14.55
C ALA A 537 17.26 -22.18 -13.13
N SER A 538 17.92 -21.56 -12.12
CA SER A 538 17.55 -21.71 -10.71
C SER A 538 16.24 -20.96 -10.37
N ALA A 539 15.77 -21.05 -9.12
CA ALA A 539 14.61 -20.28 -8.68
C ALA A 539 14.89 -18.77 -8.66
N ASP A 540 16.09 -18.36 -8.25
CA ASP A 540 16.45 -16.94 -8.18
C ASP A 540 16.73 -16.36 -9.58
N ASP A 541 17.29 -17.14 -10.51
CA ASP A 541 17.41 -16.73 -11.93
C ASP A 541 16.04 -16.45 -12.55
N ARG A 542 15.07 -17.34 -12.28
CA ARG A 542 13.70 -17.18 -12.76
C ARG A 542 13.03 -15.95 -12.16
N ASP A 543 13.26 -15.67 -10.88
CA ASP A 543 12.73 -14.45 -10.25
C ASP A 543 13.33 -13.18 -10.87
N ALA A 544 14.63 -13.16 -11.17
CA ALA A 544 15.27 -12.06 -11.87
C ALA A 544 14.69 -11.84 -13.27
N VAL A 545 14.43 -12.93 -14.01
CA VAL A 545 13.77 -12.88 -15.32
C VAL A 545 12.36 -12.32 -15.23
N GLU A 546 11.57 -12.71 -14.22
CA GLU A 546 10.23 -12.16 -13.99
C GLU A 546 10.24 -10.66 -13.69
N ARG A 547 11.23 -10.17 -12.93
CA ARG A 547 11.40 -8.73 -12.66
C ARG A 547 11.67 -7.94 -13.95
N GLU A 548 12.55 -8.44 -14.81
CA GLU A 548 12.84 -7.81 -16.10
C GLU A 548 11.61 -7.79 -17.03
N LEU A 549 10.80 -8.85 -17.04
CA LEU A 549 9.53 -8.88 -17.78
C LEU A 549 8.56 -7.80 -17.30
N LEU A 550 8.42 -7.60 -15.98
CA LEU A 550 7.59 -6.53 -15.43
C LEU A 550 8.13 -5.13 -15.76
N LEU A 551 9.45 -4.99 -15.91
CA LEU A 551 10.14 -3.77 -16.33
C LEU A 551 10.08 -3.51 -17.85
N GLY A 552 9.35 -4.33 -18.61
CA GLY A 552 9.16 -4.11 -20.04
C GLY A 552 10.23 -4.73 -20.94
N ARG A 553 11.09 -5.61 -20.41
CA ARG A 553 12.23 -6.18 -21.13
C ARG A 553 12.06 -7.68 -21.33
N ILE A 554 12.47 -8.18 -22.49
CA ILE A 554 12.47 -9.61 -22.82
C ILE A 554 13.85 -10.17 -22.47
N PRO A 555 13.99 -11.01 -21.42
CA PRO A 555 15.29 -11.52 -21.04
C PRO A 555 15.85 -12.50 -22.09
N PRO A 556 17.17 -12.55 -22.32
CA PRO A 556 17.77 -13.38 -23.37
C PRO A 556 17.36 -14.85 -23.32
N ILE A 557 17.20 -15.41 -22.13
CA ILE A 557 16.74 -16.79 -21.90
C ILE A 557 15.34 -17.06 -22.48
N LEU A 558 14.46 -16.05 -22.52
CA LEU A 558 13.09 -16.17 -23.04
C LEU A 558 12.97 -15.73 -24.51
N PHE A 559 14.04 -15.24 -25.12
CA PHE A 559 14.03 -14.83 -26.52
C PHE A 559 13.50 -15.92 -27.48
N PRO A 560 13.89 -17.21 -27.36
CA PRO A 560 13.37 -18.25 -28.25
C PRO A 560 11.84 -18.41 -28.14
N ALA A 561 11.30 -18.36 -26.93
CA ALA A 561 9.85 -18.39 -26.70
C ALA A 561 9.16 -17.14 -27.24
N ALA A 562 9.73 -15.97 -26.97
CA ALA A 562 9.20 -14.69 -27.43
C ALA A 562 9.10 -14.64 -28.96
N ARG A 563 10.18 -15.03 -29.66
CA ARG A 563 10.23 -15.10 -31.13
C ARG A 563 9.16 -16.05 -31.67
N ARG A 564 9.09 -17.27 -31.16
CA ARG A 564 8.12 -18.27 -31.64
C ARG A 564 6.66 -17.85 -31.43
N LEU A 565 6.37 -17.19 -30.31
CA LEU A 565 5.02 -16.68 -30.01
C LEU A 565 4.56 -15.59 -30.98
N VAL A 566 5.47 -14.79 -31.53
CA VAL A 566 5.13 -13.73 -32.49
C VAL A 566 5.28 -14.14 -33.95
N THR A 567 5.92 -15.28 -34.22
CA THR A 567 6.04 -15.87 -35.56
C THR A 567 5.15 -17.10 -35.70
N ASP A 568 5.66 -18.29 -35.39
CA ASP A 568 5.10 -19.57 -35.79
C ASP A 568 3.74 -19.81 -35.11
N THR A 569 3.60 -19.41 -33.85
CA THR A 569 2.33 -19.55 -33.13
C THR A 569 1.21 -18.72 -33.78
N LEU A 570 1.53 -17.56 -34.37
CA LEU A 570 0.56 -16.68 -35.00
C LEU A 570 0.37 -16.94 -36.48
N PHE A 571 1.44 -17.20 -37.23
CA PHE A 571 1.48 -17.15 -38.70
C PHE A 571 2.29 -18.31 -39.33
N ALA A 572 2.45 -19.46 -38.66
CA ALA A 572 3.14 -20.60 -39.27
C ALA A 572 2.56 -20.93 -40.66
N GLU A 573 3.44 -21.11 -41.64
CA GLU A 573 3.04 -21.58 -42.96
C GLU A 573 2.49 -23.02 -42.84
N PRO A 574 1.37 -23.34 -43.51
CA PRO A 574 0.86 -24.70 -43.51
C PRO A 574 1.91 -25.63 -44.13
N PRO A 575 2.24 -26.76 -43.48
CA PRO A 575 3.25 -27.66 -44.01
C PRO A 575 2.82 -28.16 -45.39
N SER A 576 3.72 -28.02 -46.36
CA SER A 576 3.60 -28.66 -47.66
C SER A 576 3.54 -30.17 -47.44
N GLN A 577 2.36 -30.76 -47.69
CA GLN A 577 1.98 -32.17 -47.47
C GLN A 577 1.36 -32.49 -46.10
N GLY A 578 0.03 -32.34 -46.00
CA GLY A 578 -0.84 -33.22 -45.21
C GLY A 578 -0.82 -33.12 -43.68
N ALA A 579 0.05 -32.32 -43.06
CA ALA A 579 0.06 -32.14 -41.61
C ALA A 579 -0.91 -31.01 -41.18
N GLN A 580 -1.85 -31.34 -40.29
CA GLN A 580 -2.85 -30.42 -39.73
C GLN A 580 -2.27 -29.49 -38.66
N GLY A 581 -1.31 -28.64 -39.03
CA GLY A 581 -0.83 -27.55 -38.17
C GLY A 581 -1.48 -26.24 -38.59
N THR A 582 -2.53 -25.79 -37.91
CA THR A 582 -3.12 -24.45 -38.12
C THR A 582 -2.59 -23.46 -37.07
N CYS A 583 -2.14 -22.29 -37.54
CA CYS A 583 -1.66 -21.21 -36.68
C CYS A 583 -2.84 -20.49 -35.99
N LEU A 584 -2.57 -19.60 -35.03
CA LEU A 584 -3.65 -18.87 -34.35
C LEU A 584 -4.45 -17.98 -35.32
N ALA A 585 -3.77 -17.33 -36.28
CA ALA A 585 -4.43 -16.45 -37.26
C ALA A 585 -5.46 -17.20 -38.12
N ASP A 586 -5.24 -18.48 -38.42
CA ASP A 586 -6.18 -19.31 -39.18
C ASP A 586 -7.43 -19.72 -38.37
N LYS A 587 -7.34 -19.67 -37.03
CA LYS A 587 -8.40 -20.13 -36.11
C LYS A 587 -9.33 -19.01 -35.68
N VAL A 588 -8.98 -17.75 -35.94
CA VAL A 588 -9.72 -16.58 -35.46
C VAL A 588 -10.09 -15.65 -36.61
N ASP A 589 -11.22 -14.96 -36.46
CA ASP A 589 -11.62 -13.90 -37.38
C ASP A 589 -10.83 -12.61 -37.04
N MET A 590 -9.65 -12.47 -37.66
CA MET A 590 -8.75 -11.35 -37.40
C MET A 590 -9.42 -9.99 -37.61
N ALA A 591 -10.27 -9.85 -38.63
CA ALA A 591 -10.95 -8.60 -38.92
C ALA A 591 -11.90 -8.24 -37.78
N LYS A 592 -12.71 -9.18 -37.30
CA LYS A 592 -13.60 -8.90 -36.16
C LYS A 592 -12.86 -8.58 -34.88
N ILE A 593 -11.70 -9.21 -34.63
CA ILE A 593 -10.86 -8.92 -33.46
C ILE A 593 -10.29 -7.49 -33.54
N LEU A 594 -9.70 -7.11 -34.68
CA LEU A 594 -9.07 -5.79 -34.88
C LEU A 594 -10.07 -4.63 -34.76
N PHE A 595 -11.33 -4.83 -35.18
CA PHE A 595 -12.37 -3.81 -35.12
C PHE A 595 -13.22 -3.87 -33.83
N PHE A 596 -12.93 -4.80 -32.92
CA PHE A 596 -13.67 -4.92 -31.67
C PHE A 596 -13.33 -3.77 -30.71
N ASP A 597 -14.35 -3.10 -30.16
CA ASP A 597 -14.13 -1.97 -29.27
C ASP A 597 -13.72 -2.41 -27.85
N SER A 598 -12.42 -2.34 -27.58
CA SER A 598 -11.82 -2.58 -26.28
C SER A 598 -11.52 -1.29 -25.49
N THR A 599 -11.96 -0.12 -25.97
CA THR A 599 -11.59 1.20 -25.41
C THR A 599 -11.91 1.31 -23.92
N TRP A 600 -13.07 0.77 -23.49
CA TRP A 600 -13.52 0.85 -22.10
C TRP A 600 -12.60 0.13 -21.10
N LEU A 601 -11.75 -0.80 -21.55
CA LEU A 601 -10.76 -1.46 -20.69
C LEU A 601 -9.70 -0.46 -20.17
N GLY A 602 -9.51 0.67 -20.85
CA GLY A 602 -8.53 1.69 -20.47
C GLY A 602 -7.08 1.28 -20.69
N LEU A 603 -6.83 0.35 -21.62
CA LEU A 603 -5.50 -0.21 -21.91
C LEU A 603 -4.85 0.39 -23.17
N THR A 604 -5.67 0.97 -24.06
CA THR A 604 -5.21 1.56 -25.32
C THR A 604 -4.98 3.06 -25.16
N THR A 605 -3.75 3.52 -25.45
CA THR A 605 -3.46 4.95 -25.54
C THR A 605 -3.85 5.46 -26.93
N SER A 606 -4.93 6.22 -27.04
CA SER A 606 -5.33 6.88 -28.29
C SER A 606 -6.15 8.13 -28.03
N LYS A 607 -6.23 9.03 -29.02
CA LYS A 607 -7.12 10.21 -28.95
C LYS A 607 -8.59 9.80 -28.74
N ARG A 608 -9.01 8.69 -29.37
CA ARG A 608 -10.33 8.09 -29.16
C ARG A 608 -10.53 7.68 -27.70
N ALA A 609 -9.54 7.01 -27.10
CA ALA A 609 -9.61 6.60 -25.71
C ALA A 609 -9.70 7.80 -24.77
N ALA A 610 -8.87 8.83 -24.97
CA ALA A 610 -8.94 10.06 -24.18
C ALA A 610 -10.34 10.68 -24.21
N HIS A 611 -10.90 10.89 -25.41
CA HIS A 611 -12.25 11.44 -25.59
C HIS A 611 -13.34 10.54 -24.97
N TRP A 612 -13.18 9.21 -25.05
CA TRP A 612 -14.11 8.28 -24.43
C TRP A 612 -14.11 8.43 -22.90
N PHE A 613 -12.92 8.46 -22.27
CA PHE A 613 -12.78 8.61 -20.82
C PHE A 613 -13.09 10.02 -20.29
N ASP A 614 -13.17 11.03 -21.14
CA ASP A 614 -13.69 12.36 -20.75
C ASP A 614 -15.19 12.30 -20.44
N SER A 615 -15.94 11.50 -21.21
CA SER A 615 -17.40 11.37 -21.09
C SER A 615 -17.85 10.15 -20.27
N HIS A 616 -17.01 9.12 -20.16
CA HIS A 616 -17.36 7.87 -19.50
C HIS A 616 -16.65 7.67 -18.17
N VAL A 617 -17.25 6.87 -17.29
CA VAL A 617 -16.63 6.40 -16.04
C VAL A 617 -16.85 4.90 -15.95
N VAL A 618 -15.78 4.19 -15.61
CA VAL A 618 -15.80 2.74 -15.41
C VAL A 618 -15.58 2.47 -13.93
N ASP A 619 -16.48 1.68 -13.34
CA ASP A 619 -16.26 1.08 -12.03
C ASP A 619 -15.15 0.04 -12.15
N VAL A 620 -14.00 0.35 -11.57
CA VAL A 620 -12.81 -0.50 -11.64
C VAL A 620 -12.96 -1.81 -10.85
N CYS A 621 -13.87 -1.88 -9.89
CA CYS A 621 -14.11 -3.05 -9.06
C CYS A 621 -15.19 -3.94 -9.68
N GLN A 622 -16.35 -3.37 -10.00
CA GLN A 622 -17.46 -4.11 -10.61
C GLN A 622 -17.23 -4.40 -12.10
N LYS A 623 -16.26 -3.72 -12.73
CA LYS A 623 -15.95 -3.81 -14.16
C LYS A 623 -17.13 -3.48 -15.06
N MET A 624 -17.77 -2.34 -14.77
CA MET A 624 -18.95 -1.86 -15.49
C MET A 624 -18.80 -0.39 -15.84
N VAL A 625 -19.39 0.02 -16.95
CA VAL A 625 -19.51 1.44 -17.29
C VAL A 625 -20.63 1.99 -16.42
N ILE A 626 -20.33 2.98 -15.58
CA ILE A 626 -21.31 3.62 -14.68
C ILE A 626 -21.71 5.01 -15.15
N ARG A 627 -20.98 5.57 -16.13
CA ARG A 627 -21.32 6.83 -16.80
C ARG A 627 -21.00 6.77 -18.29
N GLY A 628 -21.83 7.43 -19.09
CA GLY A 628 -21.69 7.56 -20.54
C GLY A 628 -22.59 6.58 -21.30
N THR A 629 -22.37 6.49 -22.62
CA THR A 629 -23.09 5.53 -23.45
C THR A 629 -22.78 4.09 -23.02
N GLY A 630 -23.82 3.25 -22.93
CA GLY A 630 -23.67 1.88 -22.44
C GLY A 630 -23.51 1.75 -20.92
N ALA A 631 -23.82 2.80 -20.16
CA ALA A 631 -23.84 2.73 -18.70
C ALA A 631 -24.83 1.65 -18.20
N HIS A 632 -24.34 0.76 -17.33
CA HIS A 632 -25.13 -0.28 -16.71
C HIS A 632 -25.84 0.26 -15.48
N THR A 633 -27.14 0.00 -15.37
CA THR A 633 -27.92 0.26 -14.17
C THR A 633 -28.28 -1.07 -13.52
N HIS A 634 -28.18 -1.15 -12.19
CA HIS A 634 -28.62 -2.33 -11.47
C HIS A 634 -30.13 -2.47 -11.57
N SER A 635 -30.61 -3.62 -12.06
CA SER A 635 -32.05 -3.86 -12.20
C SER A 635 -32.74 -3.96 -10.83
N LEU A 636 -33.84 -3.23 -10.68
CA LEU A 636 -34.77 -3.34 -9.55
C LEU A 636 -35.54 -4.66 -9.68
N VAL A 637 -34.98 -5.78 -9.23
CA VAL A 637 -35.70 -7.06 -9.21
C VAL A 637 -35.91 -7.47 -7.76
N GLY A 638 -37.17 -7.44 -7.29
CA GLY A 638 -37.58 -8.19 -6.10
C GLY A 638 -38.06 -7.43 -4.86
N ARG A 639 -38.59 -6.20 -4.97
CA ARG A 639 -39.41 -5.64 -3.87
C ARG A 639 -40.84 -5.40 -4.34
N SER A 640 -41.77 -6.06 -3.66
CA SER A 640 -43.19 -5.69 -3.62
C SER A 640 -43.30 -4.25 -3.13
N ASP A 641 -44.18 -3.47 -3.76
CA ASP A 641 -44.38 -2.01 -3.58
C ASP A 641 -44.79 -1.55 -2.16
N SER A 642 -44.69 -2.42 -1.14
CA SER A 642 -45.21 -2.18 0.21
C SER A 642 -44.19 -1.67 1.25
N ILE A 643 -42.92 -1.43 0.88
CA ILE A 643 -41.91 -0.79 1.76
C ILE A 643 -41.40 0.52 1.15
N GLN A 644 -42.31 1.30 0.60
CA GLN A 644 -42.05 2.65 0.09
C GLN A 644 -42.34 3.75 1.14
N SER A 645 -42.30 3.41 2.43
CA SER A 645 -42.61 4.35 3.53
C SER A 645 -41.45 4.47 4.54
N GLY A 646 -40.26 4.80 4.06
CA GLY A 646 -39.11 5.07 4.94
C GLY A 646 -37.79 5.41 4.26
N ALA A 647 -37.67 5.25 2.94
CA ALA A 647 -36.51 5.78 2.22
C ALA A 647 -36.68 7.29 2.12
N LEU A 648 -35.72 8.02 2.71
CA LEU A 648 -35.48 9.44 2.52
C LEU A 648 -35.90 9.85 1.11
N ALA A 649 -36.88 10.76 1.01
CA ALA A 649 -37.16 11.47 -0.21
C ALA A 649 -35.83 11.87 -0.83
N GLU A 650 -35.59 11.51 -2.10
CA GLU A 650 -34.43 11.97 -2.85
C GLU A 650 -34.38 13.49 -2.69
N ASP A 651 -33.45 13.98 -1.87
CA ASP A 651 -33.15 15.41 -1.87
C ASP A 651 -32.52 15.67 -3.24
N PRO A 652 -33.20 16.41 -4.14
CA PRO A 652 -32.71 16.65 -5.49
C PRO A 652 -31.39 17.42 -5.51
N LYS A 653 -30.89 17.86 -4.34
CA LYS A 653 -29.60 18.53 -4.16
C LYS A 653 -28.44 17.60 -3.80
N ARG A 654 -28.67 16.32 -3.45
CA ARG A 654 -27.55 15.41 -3.12
C ARG A 654 -26.87 14.96 -4.41
N LYS A 655 -25.84 15.72 -4.82
CA LYS A 655 -24.98 15.39 -5.96
C LYS A 655 -24.52 13.94 -5.81
N ARG A 656 -24.76 13.11 -6.82
CA ARG A 656 -24.22 11.75 -6.88
C ARG A 656 -22.71 11.82 -6.66
N GLN A 657 -22.21 10.95 -5.78
CA GLN A 657 -20.80 10.88 -5.43
C GLN A 657 -20.23 9.58 -6.00
N VAL A 658 -18.96 9.64 -6.38
CA VAL A 658 -18.19 8.47 -6.79
C VAL A 658 -16.98 8.35 -5.87
N ARG A 659 -16.48 7.13 -5.69
CA ARG A 659 -15.21 6.90 -5.03
C ARG A 659 -14.10 7.02 -6.07
N LYS A 660 -13.15 7.91 -5.84
CA LYS A 660 -11.96 8.07 -6.67
C LYS A 660 -10.75 7.55 -5.90
N CYS A 661 -9.92 6.72 -6.51
CA CYS A 661 -8.67 6.28 -5.91
C CYS A 661 -7.69 7.45 -5.83
N VAL A 662 -7.10 7.68 -4.66
CA VAL A 662 -6.16 8.79 -4.44
C VAL A 662 -4.83 8.64 -5.21
N ARG A 663 -4.49 7.41 -5.63
CA ARG A 663 -3.25 7.12 -6.37
C ARG A 663 -3.45 6.96 -7.88
N CYS A 664 -4.22 5.98 -8.31
CA CYS A 664 -4.37 5.72 -9.76
C CYS A 664 -5.51 6.50 -10.41
N GLY A 665 -6.29 7.27 -9.63
CA GLY A 665 -7.40 8.06 -10.15
C GLY A 665 -8.60 7.26 -10.67
N ALA A 666 -8.58 5.92 -10.58
CA ALA A 666 -9.70 5.07 -10.98
C ALA A 666 -10.95 5.33 -10.14
N TYR A 667 -12.11 5.00 -10.70
CA TYR A 667 -13.41 5.25 -10.07
C TYR A 667 -14.11 3.96 -9.66
N MET A 668 -14.97 4.08 -8.66
CA MET A 668 -15.90 3.07 -8.21
C MET A 668 -17.21 3.77 -7.82
N GLU A 669 -18.35 3.13 -8.08
CA GLU A 669 -19.64 3.63 -7.62
C GLU A 669 -19.70 3.68 -6.09
N ASP A 670 -20.29 4.74 -5.53
CA ASP A 670 -20.47 4.84 -4.08
C ASP A 670 -21.70 4.04 -3.63
N VAL A 671 -21.50 2.73 -3.47
CA VAL A 671 -22.55 1.80 -3.08
C VAL A 671 -22.75 1.82 -1.56
N MET A 672 -23.98 2.12 -1.13
CA MET A 672 -24.41 2.09 0.27
C MET A 672 -25.61 1.15 0.48
N LEU A 673 -25.81 0.72 1.73
CA LEU A 673 -27.00 -0.06 2.11
C LEU A 673 -28.28 0.73 1.84
N GLY A 674 -29.25 0.10 1.16
CA GLY A 674 -30.52 0.72 0.80
C GLY A 674 -30.54 1.42 -0.56
N LEU A 675 -29.42 1.44 -1.31
CA LEU A 675 -29.43 1.96 -2.69
C LEU A 675 -30.31 1.08 -3.60
N PRO A 676 -31.18 1.68 -4.43
CA PRO A 676 -32.00 0.92 -5.38
C PRO A 676 -31.14 0.04 -6.30
N GLY A 677 -31.52 -1.23 -6.48
CA GLY A 677 -30.81 -2.19 -7.34
C GLY A 677 -29.72 -3.01 -6.64
N TYR A 678 -29.39 -2.71 -5.38
CA TYR A 678 -28.41 -3.46 -4.60
C TYR A 678 -29.07 -4.28 -3.48
N ALA A 679 -28.94 -5.61 -3.55
CA ALA A 679 -29.31 -6.50 -2.46
C ALA A 679 -28.31 -6.39 -1.29
N GLN A 680 -28.75 -6.66 -0.06
CA GLN A 680 -27.89 -6.65 1.14
C GLN A 680 -26.62 -7.50 0.96
N ALA A 681 -26.78 -8.71 0.40
CA ALA A 681 -25.67 -9.60 0.12
C ALA A 681 -24.66 -9.00 -0.87
N HIS A 682 -25.14 -8.27 -1.87
CA HIS A 682 -24.28 -7.60 -2.85
C HIS A 682 -23.47 -6.46 -2.22
N VAL A 683 -24.11 -5.60 -1.43
CA VAL A 683 -23.41 -4.51 -0.73
C VAL A 683 -22.38 -5.06 0.26
N SER A 684 -22.76 -6.04 1.08
CA SER A 684 -21.83 -6.68 2.03
C SER A 684 -20.62 -7.29 1.32
N TRP A 685 -20.83 -7.95 0.18
CA TRP A 685 -19.74 -8.48 -0.63
C TRP A 685 -18.83 -7.37 -1.16
N LEU A 686 -19.41 -6.32 -1.76
CA LEU A 686 -18.67 -5.22 -2.34
C LEU A 686 -17.84 -4.47 -1.28
N MET A 687 -18.41 -4.24 -0.09
CA MET A 687 -17.69 -3.66 1.04
C MET A 687 -16.51 -4.53 1.51
N GLY A 688 -16.61 -5.85 1.36
CA GLY A 688 -15.52 -6.79 1.65
C GLY A 688 -14.42 -6.77 0.59
N VAL A 689 -14.77 -6.81 -0.71
CA VAL A 689 -13.80 -6.96 -1.80
C VAL A 689 -13.28 -5.65 -2.39
N ALA A 690 -13.97 -4.53 -2.18
CA ALA A 690 -13.64 -3.21 -2.71
C ALA A 690 -13.31 -2.20 -1.60
N LYS A 691 -12.85 -2.67 -0.44
CA LYS A 691 -12.32 -1.82 0.64
C LYS A 691 -11.21 -0.88 0.16
N HIS A 692 -10.40 -1.35 -0.79
CA HIS A 692 -9.35 -0.58 -1.47
C HIS A 692 -9.55 -0.67 -2.98
N CYS A 693 -8.96 0.27 -3.71
CA CYS A 693 -8.85 0.20 -5.16
C CYS A 693 -8.07 -1.05 -5.59
N VAL A 694 -8.21 -1.44 -6.86
CA VAL A 694 -7.43 -2.51 -7.51
C VAL A 694 -5.91 -2.32 -7.35
N CYS A 695 -5.42 -1.08 -7.25
CA CYS A 695 -4.01 -0.78 -6.96
C CYS A 695 -3.65 -0.82 -5.46
N GLY A 696 -4.56 -1.28 -4.59
CA GLY A 696 -4.37 -1.42 -3.14
C GLY A 696 -4.47 -0.14 -2.32
N ASN A 697 -4.80 1.01 -2.93
CA ASN A 697 -4.87 2.29 -2.21
C ASN A 697 -6.30 2.71 -1.87
N SER A 698 -6.41 3.71 -0.99
CA SER A 698 -7.65 4.21 -0.42
C SER A 698 -8.51 4.97 -1.42
N TRP A 699 -9.80 4.96 -1.12
CA TRP A 699 -10.81 5.75 -1.80
C TRP A 699 -10.95 7.13 -1.15
N MET A 700 -11.19 8.15 -1.96
CA MET A 700 -11.74 9.42 -1.54
C MET A 700 -13.11 9.64 -2.21
N LEU A 701 -14.03 10.31 -1.51
CA LEU A 701 -15.27 10.75 -2.14
C LEU A 701 -14.98 11.91 -3.07
N ALA A 702 -15.42 11.77 -4.32
CA ALA A 702 -15.34 12.81 -5.33
C ALA A 702 -16.76 13.15 -5.81
N PRO A 703 -17.06 14.43 -6.06
CA PRO A 703 -18.30 14.79 -6.73
C PRO A 703 -18.32 14.16 -8.12
N GLU A 704 -19.46 13.63 -8.54
CA GLU A 704 -19.65 13.23 -9.92
C GLU A 704 -19.63 14.49 -10.79
N THR A 705 -18.49 14.78 -11.41
CA THR A 705 -18.35 15.92 -12.32
C THR A 705 -19.07 15.60 -13.62
N LYS A 706 -20.24 16.21 -13.82
CA LYS A 706 -20.85 16.34 -15.15
C LYS A 706 -20.02 17.37 -15.93
N LYS A 707 -19.04 16.92 -16.71
CA LYS A 707 -18.49 17.75 -17.77
C LYS A 707 -19.29 17.49 -19.04
#